data_AF-A0A964YR46-F1
#
_entry.id   AF-A0A964YR46-F1
#
_cell.length_a   1.000
_cell.length_b   1.000
_cell.length_c   1.000
_cell.angle_alpha   90.00
_cell.angle_beta   90.00
_cell.angle_gamma   90.00
#
_symmetry.space_group_name_H-M   'P 1'
#
loop_
_entity.id
_entity.type
_entity.pdbx_description
1 polymer ?
#
loop_
_entity_poly.entity_id
_entity_poly.type
_entity_poly.pdbx_seq_one_letter_code
_entity_poly.pdbx_strand_id
1 'polypeptide(L)'
;MLAPGPVLLDGDDFFAWGTNAPTITNVSPLTLCAGSGQFTITGTNLSGVTNVLIGGTPVANFTIISPTQIDAFAGLGTNGVVSVVKNGATFNGAQAVTINASPAAPTVAVPNATVMLGVTATFSATGSGGTFSWYTAPFGGVAVATGASFTTPPACATTSYYVAESNGACEGPRTQVTVTVTPITFTSSVPNLCGNGGTITLTATPNDPTFSFAWTSDQASTSFATPGAISTTATLSQTSSIFLATTANGCTYNSTPISVGVYGFPAITPTATPNVLCDSGMVALATGITPGNFSAICITPVAEIAPANTTFLVTNGVATVPQTSGGLDDGGWGAIPIGFNFNYFGTNYNTINVGTNGVLQFGAYNAAALGDFTIGALPNALDPTNAIFGFAHDLMCGFAGANLSYWTSGIAPNRKFVVNYQVFPLSNSTLPVNFQIILKETTGQVEIVATQVLSTGGKTVGVNNPTGTIGAAAPNCNVVPNSANYWQAQTATIPAANPQAWRFIPPVNYTINWTVNGVGTPAAGQLNGVTVNTPSTNQMTYATTPYQVYIQDPITGCSQVYQTPVTVNTSPSAPTATNSTQCGLGTPTAQVTSTAGANGNGQFFWFNAANNGTLVQTPPNGVYTTFYSENFNGPTIAAGGTLSGSANLV
;
A
#
# COMPACT_ATOMS: atom_id res chain seq x y z
N MET A 1 -13.95 3.21 -26.44
CA MET A 1 -14.19 2.75 -27.83
C MET A 1 -14.71 3.97 -28.59
N LEU A 2 -13.95 4.51 -29.53
CA LEU A 2 -14.40 5.62 -30.38
C LEU A 2 -15.48 5.09 -31.34
N ALA A 3 -16.58 5.81 -31.47
CA ALA A 3 -17.60 5.50 -32.49
C ALA A 3 -16.95 5.60 -33.89
N PRO A 4 -17.23 4.69 -34.83
CA PRO A 4 -16.70 4.82 -36.18
C PRO A 4 -17.34 6.04 -36.86
N GLY A 5 -16.52 6.82 -37.57
CA GLY A 5 -16.98 7.90 -38.44
C GLY A 5 -17.75 7.39 -39.67
N PRO A 6 -18.31 8.29 -40.50
CA PRO A 6 -19.14 7.92 -41.64
C PRO A 6 -18.32 7.15 -42.69
N VAL A 7 -18.82 5.96 -43.06
CA VAL A 7 -18.23 5.10 -44.08
C VAL A 7 -18.43 5.73 -45.46
N LEU A 8 -17.34 6.00 -46.18
CA LEU A 8 -17.35 6.37 -47.60
C LEU A 8 -17.50 5.10 -48.46
N LEU A 9 -18.40 5.14 -49.44
CA LEU A 9 -18.82 3.99 -50.26
C LEU A 9 -18.05 3.93 -51.59
N ASP A 10 -17.29 2.84 -51.81
CA ASP A 10 -16.83 2.38 -53.12
C ASP A 10 -16.64 0.85 -53.09
N GLY A 11 -17.37 0.12 -53.94
CA GLY A 11 -17.14 -1.31 -54.21
C GLY A 11 -18.18 -2.31 -53.67
N ASP A 12 -18.75 -3.09 -54.60
CA ASP A 12 -19.71 -4.18 -54.38
C ASP A 12 -19.02 -5.42 -53.77
N ASP A 13 -18.96 -5.49 -52.44
CA ASP A 13 -19.18 -6.70 -51.63
C ASP A 13 -18.88 -6.40 -50.15
N PHE A 14 -19.94 -6.33 -49.32
CA PHE A 14 -19.80 -6.23 -47.87
C PHE A 14 -20.12 -7.58 -47.21
N PHE A 15 -19.14 -8.17 -46.52
CA PHE A 15 -19.43 -9.01 -45.36
C PHE A 15 -19.71 -8.11 -44.16
N ALA A 16 -20.89 -7.52 -44.11
CA ALA A 16 -21.42 -7.08 -42.82
C ALA A 16 -21.62 -8.34 -41.99
N TRP A 17 -21.06 -8.40 -40.78
CA TRP A 17 -21.49 -9.37 -39.77
C TRP A 17 -22.91 -8.99 -39.33
N GLY A 18 -23.87 -9.14 -40.24
CA GLY A 18 -25.27 -8.86 -40.03
C GLY A 18 -25.80 -9.91 -39.09
N THR A 19 -25.90 -9.58 -37.81
CA THR A 19 -26.66 -10.41 -36.88
C THR A 19 -28.06 -10.57 -37.45
N ASN A 20 -28.53 -11.81 -37.59
CA ASN A 20 -29.83 -12.11 -38.17
C ASN A 20 -30.94 -11.22 -37.57
N ALA A 21 -31.88 -10.80 -38.42
CA ALA A 21 -33.02 -10.00 -38.01
C ALA A 21 -33.82 -10.73 -36.92
N PRO A 22 -34.27 -10.01 -35.86
CA PRO A 22 -35.11 -10.62 -34.84
C PRO A 22 -36.50 -10.90 -35.42
N THR A 23 -37.07 -12.03 -35.03
CA THR A 23 -38.47 -12.36 -35.33
C THR A 23 -39.24 -12.55 -34.03
N ILE A 24 -40.47 -12.06 -33.98
CA ILE A 24 -41.38 -12.25 -32.85
C ILE A 24 -42.41 -13.30 -33.28
N THR A 25 -42.37 -14.48 -32.67
CA THR A 25 -43.29 -15.57 -32.98
C THR A 25 -44.46 -15.64 -32.00
N ASN A 26 -44.25 -15.28 -30.73
CA ASN A 26 -45.30 -15.25 -29.73
C ASN A 26 -45.19 -14.08 -28.75
N VAL A 27 -46.32 -13.62 -28.24
CA VAL A 27 -46.44 -12.68 -27.12
C VAL A 27 -47.51 -13.23 -26.18
N SER A 28 -47.22 -13.38 -24.89
CA SER A 28 -48.19 -13.90 -23.93
C SER A 28 -47.96 -13.34 -22.51
N PRO A 29 -49.02 -12.95 -21.79
CA PRO A 29 -50.41 -12.84 -22.23
C PRO A 29 -50.63 -11.61 -23.14
N LEU A 30 -51.77 -11.56 -23.84
CA LEU A 30 -52.13 -10.45 -24.73
C LEU A 30 -52.95 -9.34 -24.06
N THR A 31 -53.35 -9.52 -22.80
CA THR A 31 -54.06 -8.51 -22.01
C THR A 31 -53.22 -8.18 -20.79
N LEU A 32 -52.80 -6.92 -20.67
CA LEU A 32 -51.85 -6.45 -19.67
C LEU A 32 -52.38 -5.22 -18.95
N CYS A 33 -51.92 -5.02 -17.72
CA CYS A 33 -52.19 -3.80 -16.96
C CYS A 33 -51.19 -2.71 -17.31
N ALA A 34 -51.68 -1.48 -17.52
CA ALA A 34 -50.83 -0.32 -17.75
C ALA A 34 -49.83 -0.15 -16.59
N GLY A 35 -48.54 -0.07 -16.92
CA GLY A 35 -47.45 0.21 -15.99
C GLY A 35 -46.94 -0.98 -15.16
N SER A 36 -47.57 -2.16 -15.24
CA SER A 36 -47.22 -3.30 -14.36
C SER A 36 -47.38 -4.69 -15.00
N GLY A 37 -48.14 -4.81 -16.09
CA GLY A 37 -48.50 -6.11 -16.66
C GLY A 37 -47.30 -6.85 -17.24
N GLN A 38 -46.96 -8.01 -16.67
CA GLN A 38 -45.88 -8.86 -17.15
C GLN A 38 -46.29 -9.66 -18.40
N PHE A 39 -45.38 -9.76 -19.37
CA PHE A 39 -45.54 -10.59 -20.55
C PHE A 39 -44.21 -11.12 -21.07
N THR A 40 -44.27 -12.20 -21.83
CA THR A 40 -43.14 -12.84 -22.47
C THR A 40 -43.27 -12.75 -23.98
N ILE A 41 -42.16 -12.43 -24.63
CA ILE A 41 -41.96 -12.45 -26.07
C ILE A 41 -41.13 -13.67 -26.40
N THR A 42 -41.63 -14.53 -27.28
CA THR A 42 -40.88 -15.65 -27.86
C THR A 42 -40.55 -15.33 -29.31
N GLY A 43 -39.35 -15.69 -29.76
CA GLY A 43 -38.87 -15.31 -31.07
C GLY A 43 -37.55 -15.96 -31.46
N THR A 44 -36.84 -15.35 -32.40
CA THR A 44 -35.46 -15.70 -32.75
C THR A 44 -34.59 -14.44 -32.84
N ASN A 45 -33.28 -14.61 -32.67
CA ASN A 45 -32.27 -13.54 -32.77
C ASN A 45 -32.52 -12.31 -31.87
N LEU A 46 -33.15 -12.51 -30.72
CA LEU A 46 -33.52 -11.44 -29.77
C LEU A 46 -32.32 -10.89 -28.97
N SER A 47 -31.16 -11.54 -29.02
CA SER A 47 -29.93 -11.00 -28.44
C SER A 47 -29.58 -9.64 -29.05
N GLY A 48 -29.22 -8.67 -28.21
CA GLY A 48 -28.87 -7.31 -28.64
C GLY A 48 -30.07 -6.41 -28.96
N VAL A 49 -31.31 -6.83 -28.64
CA VAL A 49 -32.46 -5.93 -28.64
C VAL A 49 -32.22 -4.78 -27.65
N THR A 50 -32.49 -3.57 -28.11
CA THR A 50 -32.22 -2.31 -27.39
C THR A 50 -33.49 -1.68 -26.83
N ASN A 51 -34.65 -1.92 -27.44
CA ASN A 51 -35.95 -1.50 -26.94
C ASN A 51 -37.04 -2.53 -27.24
N VAL A 52 -38.06 -2.58 -26.39
CA VAL A 52 -39.32 -3.28 -26.62
C VAL A 52 -40.44 -2.24 -26.53
N LEU A 53 -41.38 -2.27 -27.47
CA LEU A 53 -42.51 -1.33 -27.50
C LEU A 53 -43.84 -2.07 -27.67
N ILE A 54 -44.92 -1.48 -27.14
CA ILE A 54 -46.31 -1.88 -27.38
C ILE A 54 -47.00 -0.68 -28.04
N GLY A 55 -47.54 -0.87 -29.24
CA GLY A 55 -48.23 0.21 -29.96
C GLY A 55 -47.35 1.44 -30.20
N GLY A 56 -46.03 1.23 -30.34
CA GLY A 56 -45.05 2.32 -30.52
C GLY A 56 -44.60 3.02 -29.22
N THR A 57 -45.13 2.63 -28.06
CA THR A 57 -44.70 3.17 -26.76
C THR A 57 -43.74 2.20 -26.06
N PRO A 58 -42.60 2.66 -25.50
CA PRO A 58 -41.68 1.80 -24.75
C PRO A 58 -42.37 1.09 -23.58
N VAL A 59 -41.96 -0.15 -23.34
CA VAL A 59 -42.34 -0.90 -22.14
C VAL A 59 -41.62 -0.32 -20.91
N ALA A 60 -42.14 -0.59 -19.70
CA ALA A 60 -41.54 -0.07 -18.46
C ALA A 60 -40.18 -0.70 -18.15
N ASN A 61 -40.01 -1.98 -18.46
CA ASN A 61 -38.76 -2.71 -18.34
C ASN A 61 -38.79 -3.98 -19.21
N PHE A 62 -37.63 -4.47 -19.65
CA PHE A 62 -37.50 -5.78 -20.26
C PHE A 62 -36.13 -6.40 -20.00
N THR A 63 -36.08 -7.73 -20.04
CA THR A 63 -34.87 -8.53 -19.88
C THR A 63 -34.78 -9.53 -21.02
N ILE A 64 -33.64 -9.58 -21.69
CA ILE A 64 -33.33 -10.64 -22.66
C ILE A 64 -32.91 -11.88 -21.87
N ILE A 65 -33.75 -12.91 -21.87
CA ILE A 65 -33.47 -14.18 -21.18
C ILE A 65 -32.58 -15.06 -22.05
N SER A 66 -32.84 -15.07 -23.36
CA SER A 66 -32.08 -15.85 -24.33
C SER A 66 -32.23 -15.25 -25.74
N PRO A 67 -31.51 -15.77 -26.75
CA PRO A 67 -31.74 -15.38 -28.14
C PRO A 67 -33.17 -15.62 -28.65
N THR A 68 -34.01 -16.37 -27.91
CA THR A 68 -35.38 -16.71 -28.29
C THR A 68 -36.43 -16.23 -27.31
N GLN A 69 -36.05 -15.55 -26.22
CA GLN A 69 -36.99 -15.10 -25.19
C GLN A 69 -36.61 -13.73 -24.59
N ILE A 70 -37.62 -12.84 -24.50
CA ILE A 70 -37.58 -11.61 -23.72
C ILE A 70 -38.76 -11.62 -22.75
N ASP A 71 -38.51 -11.31 -21.48
CA ASP A 71 -39.58 -11.02 -20.52
C ASP A 71 -39.67 -9.51 -20.31
N ALA A 72 -40.88 -8.95 -20.24
CA ALA A 72 -41.12 -7.52 -20.21
C ALA A 72 -42.31 -7.14 -19.32
N PHE A 73 -42.35 -5.86 -18.94
CA PHE A 73 -43.45 -5.26 -18.17
C PHE A 73 -44.03 -4.09 -18.94
N ALA A 74 -45.34 -4.11 -19.20
CA ALA A 74 -46.03 -3.07 -19.94
C ALA A 74 -45.81 -1.67 -19.33
N GLY A 75 -45.58 -0.67 -20.18
CA GLY A 75 -45.58 0.73 -19.79
C GLY A 75 -47.00 1.28 -19.60
N LEU A 76 -47.12 2.59 -19.44
CA LEU A 76 -48.43 3.30 -19.40
C LEU A 76 -49.10 3.43 -20.79
N GLY A 77 -48.55 2.78 -21.82
CA GLY A 77 -48.88 2.98 -23.23
C GLY A 77 -50.27 2.49 -23.65
N THR A 78 -50.53 2.56 -24.96
CA THR A 78 -51.81 2.19 -25.58
C THR A 78 -51.78 0.79 -26.17
N ASN A 79 -52.96 0.25 -26.51
CA ASN A 79 -53.10 -1.02 -27.24
C ASN A 79 -52.28 -1.00 -28.54
N GLY A 80 -51.73 -2.16 -28.94
CA GLY A 80 -51.04 -2.30 -30.21
C GLY A 80 -50.15 -3.53 -30.29
N VAL A 81 -49.48 -3.72 -31.43
CA VAL A 81 -48.54 -4.84 -31.61
C VAL A 81 -47.27 -4.62 -30.81
N VAL A 82 -46.68 -5.72 -30.34
CA VAL A 82 -45.32 -5.70 -29.77
C VAL A 82 -44.30 -5.53 -30.88
N SER A 83 -43.30 -4.68 -30.66
CA SER A 83 -42.14 -4.54 -31.53
C SER A 83 -40.85 -4.51 -30.72
N VAL A 84 -39.75 -4.89 -31.37
CA VAL A 84 -38.40 -4.82 -30.80
C VAL A 84 -37.50 -3.97 -31.68
N VAL A 85 -36.58 -3.23 -31.09
CA VAL A 85 -35.58 -2.44 -31.81
C VAL A 85 -34.22 -3.10 -31.69
N LYS A 86 -33.58 -3.39 -32.82
CA LYS A 86 -32.22 -3.94 -32.88
C LYS A 86 -31.45 -3.22 -33.96
N ASN A 87 -30.24 -2.76 -33.63
CA ASN A 87 -29.38 -1.99 -34.54
C ASN A 87 -30.10 -0.78 -35.17
N GLY A 88 -30.95 -0.09 -34.39
CA GLY A 88 -31.72 1.07 -34.83
C GLY A 88 -32.95 0.77 -35.72
N ALA A 89 -33.18 -0.50 -36.10
CA ALA A 89 -34.34 -0.92 -36.88
C ALA A 89 -35.43 -1.54 -35.98
N THR A 90 -36.69 -1.24 -36.29
CA THR A 90 -37.87 -1.76 -35.56
C THR A 90 -38.44 -2.98 -36.28
N PHE A 91 -38.66 -4.06 -35.53
CA PHE A 91 -39.22 -5.31 -36.01
C PHE A 91 -40.54 -5.58 -35.29
N ASN A 92 -41.63 -5.67 -36.04
CA ASN A 92 -42.98 -5.84 -35.50
C ASN A 92 -43.33 -7.32 -35.37
N GLY A 93 -44.05 -7.66 -34.30
CA GLY A 93 -44.78 -8.92 -34.20
C GLY A 93 -46.14 -8.83 -34.88
N ALA A 94 -46.89 -9.94 -34.84
CA ALA A 94 -48.23 -10.02 -35.43
C ALA A 94 -49.37 -9.88 -34.39
N GLN A 95 -49.12 -10.18 -33.12
CA GLN A 95 -50.15 -10.20 -32.09
C GLN A 95 -50.34 -8.81 -31.48
N ALA A 96 -51.60 -8.37 -31.40
CA ALA A 96 -51.98 -7.13 -30.72
C ALA A 96 -52.17 -7.38 -29.22
N VAL A 97 -51.57 -6.51 -28.41
CA VAL A 97 -51.71 -6.48 -26.95
C VAL A 97 -52.73 -5.41 -26.58
N THR A 98 -53.63 -5.74 -25.66
CA THR A 98 -54.57 -4.83 -25.01
C THR A 98 -54.02 -4.40 -23.67
N ILE A 99 -53.93 -3.08 -23.45
CA ILE A 99 -53.53 -2.45 -22.20
C ILE A 99 -54.78 -1.95 -21.47
N ASN A 100 -55.07 -2.55 -20.33
CA ASN A 100 -56.14 -2.12 -19.43
C ASN A 100 -55.67 -0.95 -18.57
N ALA A 101 -56.58 0.00 -18.31
CA ALA A 101 -56.32 1.11 -17.42
C ALA A 101 -56.06 0.64 -15.97
N SER A 102 -55.04 1.20 -15.35
CA SER A 102 -54.65 0.94 -13.97
C SER A 102 -54.74 2.21 -13.13
N PRO A 103 -54.81 2.11 -11.78
CA PRO A 103 -54.61 3.26 -10.89
C PRO A 103 -53.27 3.95 -11.15
N ALA A 104 -53.16 5.23 -10.78
CA ALA A 104 -51.87 5.91 -10.73
C ALA A 104 -50.98 5.32 -9.62
N ALA A 105 -49.68 5.63 -9.65
CA ALA A 105 -48.78 5.22 -8.57
C ALA A 105 -49.23 5.85 -7.23
N PRO A 106 -49.23 5.09 -6.12
CA PRO A 106 -49.57 5.63 -4.80
C PRO A 106 -48.66 6.80 -4.39
N THR A 107 -49.15 7.72 -3.57
CA THR A 107 -48.31 8.77 -2.97
C THR A 107 -47.89 8.40 -1.55
N VAL A 108 -46.60 8.51 -1.24
CA VAL A 108 -46.03 8.33 0.11
C VAL A 108 -45.42 9.66 0.56
N ALA A 109 -45.94 10.24 1.65
CA ALA A 109 -45.54 11.59 2.10
C ALA A 109 -44.07 11.67 2.56
N VAL A 110 -43.56 10.61 3.18
CA VAL A 110 -42.16 10.49 3.63
C VAL A 110 -41.57 9.22 2.99
N PRO A 111 -41.12 9.28 1.73
CA PRO A 111 -40.68 8.09 1.00
C PRO A 111 -39.26 7.65 1.41
N ASN A 112 -38.57 8.39 2.27
CA ASN A 112 -37.23 8.07 2.74
C ASN A 112 -37.17 8.09 4.26
N ALA A 113 -36.64 7.03 4.86
CA ALA A 113 -36.40 6.93 6.30
C ALA A 113 -34.93 6.56 6.57
N THR A 114 -34.33 7.17 7.58
CA THR A 114 -33.01 6.80 8.09
C THR A 114 -33.19 6.18 9.48
N VAL A 115 -32.64 4.98 9.68
CA VAL A 115 -32.82 4.19 10.91
C VAL A 115 -31.49 3.63 11.41
N MET A 116 -31.41 3.31 12.70
CA MET A 116 -30.28 2.56 13.24
C MET A 116 -30.29 1.10 12.74
N LEU A 117 -29.15 0.43 12.84
CA LEU A 117 -29.02 -0.99 12.45
C LEU A 117 -30.07 -1.84 13.17
N GLY A 118 -30.81 -2.64 12.41
CA GLY A 118 -31.81 -3.55 12.95
C GLY A 118 -33.07 -2.87 13.47
N VAL A 119 -33.31 -1.60 13.12
CA VAL A 119 -34.57 -0.88 13.40
C VAL A 119 -35.47 -0.91 12.18
N THR A 120 -36.79 -0.91 12.39
CA THR A 120 -37.80 -0.89 11.34
C THR A 120 -38.20 0.54 10.98
N ALA A 121 -38.70 0.75 9.76
CA ALA A 121 -39.34 2.00 9.35
C ALA A 121 -40.82 1.73 9.03
N THR A 122 -41.68 2.73 9.20
CA THR A 122 -43.10 2.64 8.79
C THR A 122 -43.41 3.70 7.74
N PHE A 123 -44.03 3.26 6.65
CA PHE A 123 -44.47 4.12 5.55
C PHE A 123 -45.99 4.11 5.44
N SER A 124 -46.56 5.23 4.99
CA SER A 124 -47.99 5.35 4.74
C SER A 124 -48.25 5.84 3.31
N ALA A 125 -48.98 5.04 2.55
CA ALA A 125 -49.39 5.30 1.18
C ALA A 125 -50.82 5.82 1.12
N THR A 126 -51.06 6.71 0.15
CA THR A 126 -52.36 7.28 -0.19
C THR A 126 -52.61 7.12 -1.69
N GLY A 127 -53.87 7.06 -2.09
CA GLY A 127 -54.24 6.70 -3.46
C GLY A 127 -55.74 6.89 -3.73
N SER A 128 -56.23 6.28 -4.79
CA SER A 128 -57.61 6.41 -5.28
C SER A 128 -58.66 5.54 -4.57
N GLY A 129 -58.28 4.81 -3.51
CA GLY A 129 -59.18 3.99 -2.69
C GLY A 129 -59.18 2.49 -3.04
N GLY A 130 -58.24 2.03 -3.86
CA GLY A 130 -57.97 0.63 -4.16
C GLY A 130 -57.12 -0.08 -3.09
N THR A 131 -56.73 -1.32 -3.38
CA THR A 131 -55.90 -2.14 -2.50
C THR A 131 -54.42 -1.81 -2.69
N PHE A 132 -53.72 -1.45 -1.62
CA PHE A 132 -52.26 -1.27 -1.66
C PHE A 132 -51.53 -2.59 -1.43
N SER A 133 -50.51 -2.84 -2.25
CA SER A 133 -49.61 -4.00 -2.15
C SER A 133 -48.16 -3.52 -2.14
N TRP A 134 -47.37 -4.03 -1.20
CA TRP A 134 -45.96 -3.66 -1.00
C TRP A 134 -45.05 -4.76 -1.53
N TYR A 135 -43.93 -4.38 -2.13
CA TYR A 135 -43.01 -5.25 -2.84
C TYR A 135 -41.55 -4.91 -2.53
N THR A 136 -40.65 -5.85 -2.77
CA THR A 136 -39.19 -5.67 -2.71
C THR A 136 -38.57 -5.43 -4.09
N ALA A 137 -39.36 -5.48 -5.16
CA ALA A 137 -38.92 -5.28 -6.53
C ALA A 137 -39.71 -4.13 -7.19
N PRO A 138 -39.09 -3.37 -8.11
CA PRO A 138 -39.77 -2.31 -8.85
C PRO A 138 -40.85 -2.85 -9.80
N PHE A 139 -40.71 -4.10 -10.26
CA PHE A 139 -41.68 -4.80 -11.11
C PHE A 139 -41.77 -6.27 -10.72
N GLY A 140 -42.92 -6.91 -10.95
CA GLY A 140 -43.14 -8.33 -10.65
C GLY A 140 -42.98 -8.67 -9.16
N GLY A 141 -42.70 -9.95 -8.86
CA GLY A 141 -42.53 -10.44 -7.50
C GLY A 141 -43.84 -10.60 -6.73
N VAL A 142 -43.72 -11.10 -5.50
CA VAL A 142 -44.84 -11.34 -4.58
C VAL A 142 -44.95 -10.18 -3.60
N ALA A 143 -46.18 -9.78 -3.29
CA ALA A 143 -46.41 -8.76 -2.27
C ALA A 143 -45.92 -9.24 -0.90
N VAL A 144 -45.10 -8.43 -0.23
CA VAL A 144 -44.61 -8.71 1.13
C VAL A 144 -45.56 -8.20 2.21
N ALA A 145 -46.45 -7.28 1.87
CA ALA A 145 -47.51 -6.78 2.74
C ALA A 145 -48.64 -6.14 1.91
N THR A 146 -49.80 -5.95 2.53
CA THR A 146 -50.93 -5.21 1.95
C THR A 146 -51.44 -4.15 2.92
N GLY A 147 -52.14 -3.15 2.38
CA GLY A 147 -52.72 -2.06 3.15
C GLY A 147 -51.93 -0.74 3.04
N ALA A 148 -52.58 0.34 3.47
CA ALA A 148 -52.05 1.70 3.35
C ALA A 148 -50.81 1.95 4.23
N SER A 149 -50.63 1.19 5.30
CA SER A 149 -49.45 1.27 6.18
C SER A 149 -48.58 0.04 6.03
N PHE A 150 -47.26 0.24 5.94
CA PHE A 150 -46.28 -0.85 5.89
C PHE A 150 -45.13 -0.57 6.84
N THR A 151 -44.87 -1.52 7.74
CA THR A 151 -43.67 -1.54 8.58
C THR A 151 -42.67 -2.52 7.99
N THR A 152 -41.45 -2.06 7.73
CA THR A 152 -40.39 -2.90 7.16
C THR A 152 -39.93 -3.97 8.16
N PRO A 153 -39.35 -5.08 7.70
CA PRO A 153 -38.43 -5.88 8.52
C PRO A 153 -37.29 -5.01 9.10
N PRO A 154 -36.58 -5.49 10.15
CA PRO A 154 -35.37 -4.84 10.66
C PRO A 154 -34.37 -4.54 9.54
N ALA A 155 -33.93 -3.29 9.43
CA ALA A 155 -33.05 -2.88 8.33
C ALA A 155 -31.59 -3.27 8.62
N CYS A 156 -31.06 -4.23 7.85
CA CYS A 156 -29.66 -4.65 7.95
C CYS A 156 -28.73 -3.89 6.98
N ALA A 157 -29.29 -3.34 5.92
CA ALA A 157 -28.63 -2.49 4.93
C ALA A 157 -29.66 -1.56 4.28
N THR A 158 -29.19 -0.58 3.51
CA THR A 158 -30.07 0.29 2.73
C THR A 158 -30.91 -0.55 1.76
N THR A 159 -32.23 -0.50 1.93
CA THR A 159 -33.20 -1.35 1.22
C THR A 159 -34.31 -0.50 0.63
N SER A 160 -34.71 -0.81 -0.60
CA SER A 160 -35.87 -0.18 -1.24
C SER A 160 -37.08 -1.10 -1.21
N TYR A 161 -38.24 -0.52 -0.94
CA TYR A 161 -39.55 -1.16 -1.06
C TYR A 161 -40.39 -0.36 -2.05
N TYR A 162 -41.46 -0.98 -2.54
CA TYR A 162 -42.29 -0.40 -3.59
C TYR A 162 -43.75 -0.64 -3.26
N VAL A 163 -44.59 0.38 -3.38
CA VAL A 163 -46.04 0.24 -3.17
C VAL A 163 -46.79 0.47 -4.47
N ALA A 164 -47.72 -0.43 -4.78
CA ALA A 164 -48.65 -0.32 -5.90
C ALA A 164 -50.08 -0.21 -5.37
N GLU A 165 -50.98 0.35 -6.17
CA GLU A 165 -52.42 0.31 -5.91
C GLU A 165 -53.12 -0.53 -6.98
N SER A 166 -54.08 -1.35 -6.57
CA SER A 166 -54.92 -2.16 -7.45
C SER A 166 -56.39 -1.74 -7.34
N ASN A 167 -57.05 -1.57 -8.49
CA ASN A 167 -58.50 -1.34 -8.56
C ASN A 167 -59.31 -2.65 -8.61
N GLY A 168 -58.68 -3.80 -8.37
CA GLY A 168 -59.30 -5.14 -8.46
C GLY A 168 -59.25 -5.77 -9.85
N ALA A 169 -59.04 -4.97 -10.91
CA ALA A 169 -58.82 -5.48 -12.27
C ALA A 169 -57.34 -5.37 -12.68
N CYS A 170 -56.69 -4.27 -12.32
CA CYS A 170 -55.30 -4.00 -12.66
C CYS A 170 -54.55 -3.29 -11.52
N GLU A 171 -53.28 -3.70 -11.37
CA GLU A 171 -52.29 -3.03 -10.53
C GLU A 171 -51.64 -1.88 -11.30
N GLY A 172 -51.49 -0.73 -10.66
CA GLY A 172 -50.79 0.44 -11.21
C GLY A 172 -49.26 0.34 -11.13
N PRO A 173 -48.55 1.35 -11.66
CA PRO A 173 -47.12 1.52 -11.41
C PRO A 173 -46.82 1.67 -9.91
N ARG A 174 -45.57 1.39 -9.52
CA ARG A 174 -45.15 1.40 -8.12
C ARG A 174 -44.42 2.68 -7.73
N THR A 175 -44.62 3.12 -6.49
CA THR A 175 -43.83 4.17 -5.83
C THR A 175 -42.75 3.57 -4.96
N GLN A 176 -41.50 3.98 -5.17
CA GLN A 176 -40.36 3.54 -4.36
C GLN A 176 -40.33 4.28 -3.02
N VAL A 177 -40.02 3.54 -1.96
CA VAL A 177 -39.59 4.06 -0.67
C VAL A 177 -38.25 3.46 -0.30
N THR A 178 -37.42 4.19 0.46
CA THR A 178 -36.08 3.74 0.84
C THR A 178 -35.89 3.84 2.35
N VAL A 179 -35.41 2.75 2.95
CA VAL A 179 -34.88 2.73 4.32
C VAL A 179 -33.37 2.70 4.23
N THR A 180 -32.72 3.72 4.78
CA THR A 180 -31.26 3.83 4.86
C THR A 180 -30.80 3.50 6.27
N VAL A 181 -29.86 2.58 6.40
CA VAL A 181 -29.20 2.28 7.68
C VAL A 181 -28.10 3.30 7.91
N THR A 182 -28.09 3.96 9.08
CA THR A 182 -27.02 4.89 9.44
C THR A 182 -25.68 4.15 9.47
N PRO A 183 -24.66 4.58 8.69
CA PRO A 183 -23.38 3.89 8.62
C PRO A 183 -22.72 3.75 9.98
N ILE A 184 -22.08 2.61 10.22
CA ILE A 184 -21.20 2.38 11.36
C ILE A 184 -19.77 2.45 10.83
N THR A 185 -18.93 3.22 11.52
CA THR A 185 -17.51 3.40 11.19
C THR A 185 -16.64 3.05 12.38
N PHE A 186 -15.34 3.00 12.15
CA PHE A 186 -14.37 2.86 13.22
C PHE A 186 -13.04 3.52 12.85
N THR A 187 -12.23 3.77 13.86
CA THR A 187 -10.92 4.43 13.71
C THR A 187 -9.83 3.64 14.40
N SER A 188 -8.61 3.80 13.92
CA SER A 188 -7.39 3.40 14.61
C SER A 188 -6.75 4.60 15.30
N SER A 189 -6.10 4.38 16.45
CA SER A 189 -5.35 5.40 17.20
C SER A 189 -4.19 6.00 16.41
N VAL A 190 -3.64 5.23 15.45
CA VAL A 190 -2.61 5.67 14.50
C VAL A 190 -2.89 5.05 13.13
N PRO A 191 -2.56 5.73 12.02
CA PRO A 191 -2.75 5.16 10.69
C PRO A 191 -1.79 4.00 10.41
N ASN A 192 -0.57 4.05 10.95
CA ASN A 192 0.50 3.08 10.71
C ASN A 192 1.37 2.89 11.96
N LEU A 193 2.04 1.75 12.04
CA LEU A 193 3.07 1.42 13.00
C LEU A 193 4.46 1.46 12.32
N CYS A 194 5.44 1.98 13.05
CA CYS A 194 6.80 2.15 12.57
C CYS A 194 7.74 1.16 13.25
N GLY A 195 8.50 0.43 12.45
CA GLY A 195 9.35 -0.68 12.90
C GLY A 195 8.69 -2.04 12.64
N ASN A 196 8.88 -2.97 13.57
CA ASN A 196 8.56 -4.39 13.37
C ASN A 196 7.16 -4.76 13.90
N GLY A 197 6.29 -3.78 14.07
CA GLY A 197 4.96 -3.95 14.67
C GLY A 197 4.80 -3.23 16.01
N GLY A 198 3.67 -3.49 16.65
CA GLY A 198 3.27 -2.83 17.89
C GLY A 198 1.78 -3.00 18.17
N THR A 199 1.27 -2.17 19.07
CA THR A 199 -0.14 -2.16 19.45
C THR A 199 -0.83 -0.89 19.00
N ILE A 200 -2.10 -1.00 18.64
CA ILE A 200 -3.00 0.11 18.32
C ILE A 200 -4.30 -0.06 19.08
N THR A 201 -5.03 1.03 19.28
CA THR A 201 -6.41 0.99 19.76
C THR A 201 -7.35 1.19 18.58
N LEU A 202 -8.29 0.27 18.41
CA LEU A 202 -9.39 0.37 17.46
C LEU A 202 -10.65 0.73 18.22
N THR A 203 -11.41 1.71 17.72
CA THR A 203 -12.64 2.18 18.37
C THR A 203 -13.75 2.32 17.33
N ALA A 204 -14.84 1.58 17.52
CA ALA A 204 -16.05 1.71 16.73
C ALA A 204 -16.85 2.95 17.15
N THR A 205 -17.53 3.57 16.19
CA THR A 205 -18.45 4.68 16.40
C THR A 205 -19.86 4.24 15.97
N PRO A 206 -20.52 3.37 16.75
CA PRO A 206 -21.86 2.89 16.45
C PRO A 206 -22.90 3.98 16.75
N ASN A 207 -24.08 3.83 16.17
CA ASN A 207 -25.23 4.66 16.49
C ASN A 207 -25.85 4.34 17.86
N ASP A 208 -25.51 3.17 18.41
CA ASP A 208 -25.90 2.72 19.75
C ASP A 208 -24.72 1.93 20.38
N PRO A 209 -24.27 2.28 21.60
CA PRO A 209 -23.15 1.61 22.25
C PRO A 209 -23.46 0.18 22.73
N THR A 210 -24.71 -0.26 22.72
CA THR A 210 -25.15 -1.59 23.18
C THR A 210 -25.06 -2.68 22.11
N PHE A 211 -24.69 -2.33 20.88
CA PHE A 211 -24.50 -3.30 19.81
C PHE A 211 -23.38 -4.30 20.13
N SER A 212 -23.44 -5.46 19.47
CA SER A 212 -22.37 -6.47 19.55
C SER A 212 -21.35 -6.24 18.44
N PHE A 213 -20.06 -6.42 18.75
CA PHE A 213 -18.97 -6.19 17.81
C PHE A 213 -18.17 -7.48 17.55
N ALA A 214 -17.55 -7.58 16.37
CA ALA A 214 -16.58 -8.60 16.07
C ALA A 214 -15.45 -8.00 15.22
N TRP A 215 -14.28 -7.86 15.84
CA TRP A 215 -13.04 -7.42 15.20
C TRP A 215 -12.30 -8.60 14.56
N THR A 216 -11.93 -8.47 13.29
CA THR A 216 -11.13 -9.47 12.58
C THR A 216 -10.06 -8.82 11.70
N SER A 217 -9.12 -9.63 11.20
CA SER A 217 -8.00 -9.21 10.36
C SER A 217 -7.78 -10.21 9.23
N ASP A 218 -7.22 -9.78 8.10
CA ASP A 218 -6.75 -10.66 7.02
C ASP A 218 -5.41 -11.34 7.34
N GLN A 219 -4.70 -10.89 8.39
CA GLN A 219 -3.43 -11.49 8.82
C GLN A 219 -3.61 -12.31 10.09
N ALA A 220 -3.25 -13.59 10.02
CA ALA A 220 -3.29 -14.51 11.16
C ALA A 220 -2.38 -14.10 12.33
N SER A 221 -1.35 -13.28 12.07
CA SER A 221 -0.46 -12.72 13.09
C SER A 221 -1.08 -11.55 13.88
N THR A 222 -2.23 -11.02 13.44
CA THR A 222 -2.94 -9.97 14.17
C THR A 222 -3.77 -10.57 15.30
N SER A 223 -3.65 -10.03 16.50
CA SER A 223 -4.46 -10.44 17.66
C SER A 223 -5.22 -9.27 18.28
N PHE A 224 -6.40 -9.54 18.84
CA PHE A 224 -7.26 -8.55 19.49
C PHE A 224 -7.49 -8.95 20.95
N ALA A 225 -7.27 -8.02 21.89
CA ALA A 225 -7.41 -8.31 23.32
C ALA A 225 -8.88 -8.57 23.73
N THR A 226 -9.81 -7.84 23.12
CA THR A 226 -11.25 -7.89 23.40
C THR A 226 -12.05 -7.82 22.09
N PRO A 227 -12.05 -8.88 21.25
CA PRO A 227 -12.64 -8.84 19.91
C PRO A 227 -14.14 -8.52 19.86
N GLY A 228 -14.84 -8.65 20.99
CA GLY A 228 -16.27 -8.39 21.14
C GLY A 228 -16.66 -6.98 21.60
N ALA A 229 -15.69 -6.11 21.90
CA ALA A 229 -15.93 -4.82 22.52
C ALA A 229 -16.01 -3.67 21.50
N ILE A 230 -16.68 -2.58 21.86
CA ILE A 230 -16.72 -1.34 21.07
C ILE A 230 -15.32 -0.77 20.80
N SER A 231 -14.38 -1.00 21.72
CA SER A 231 -12.97 -0.64 21.59
C SER A 231 -12.08 -1.82 21.97
N THR A 232 -11.01 -2.04 21.22
CA THR A 232 -10.06 -3.13 21.48
C THR A 232 -8.62 -2.73 21.17
N THR A 233 -7.68 -3.33 21.88
CA THR A 233 -6.26 -3.25 21.54
C THR A 233 -5.91 -4.34 20.54
N ALA A 234 -5.39 -3.96 19.38
CA ALA A 234 -4.89 -4.88 18.37
C ALA A 234 -3.35 -4.89 18.37
N THR A 235 -2.75 -6.08 18.29
CA THR A 235 -1.29 -6.25 18.14
C THR A 235 -0.99 -6.75 16.74
N LEU A 236 -0.14 -6.00 16.00
CA LEU A 236 0.21 -6.28 14.62
C LEU A 236 1.73 -6.39 14.48
N SER A 237 2.21 -7.36 13.71
CA SER A 237 3.63 -7.52 13.33
C SER A 237 3.89 -7.28 11.83
N GLN A 238 2.83 -7.11 11.05
CA GLN A 238 2.86 -6.84 9.62
C GLN A 238 1.63 -6.02 9.23
N THR A 239 1.67 -5.39 8.06
CA THR A 239 0.55 -4.64 7.51
C THR A 239 -0.69 -5.51 7.39
N SER A 240 -1.81 -5.02 7.92
CA SER A 240 -3.07 -5.78 8.00
C SER A 240 -4.26 -4.95 7.56
N SER A 241 -5.25 -5.64 6.98
CA SER A 241 -6.61 -5.14 6.77
C SER A 241 -7.44 -5.48 8.00
N ILE A 242 -8.08 -4.49 8.59
CA ILE A 242 -8.92 -4.64 9.79
C ILE A 242 -10.39 -4.54 9.39
N PHE A 243 -11.20 -5.46 9.90
CA PHE A 243 -12.64 -5.53 9.64
C PHE A 243 -13.41 -5.43 10.96
N LEU A 244 -14.59 -4.81 10.88
CA LEU A 244 -15.54 -4.72 11.97
C LEU A 244 -16.92 -5.18 11.48
N ALA A 245 -17.42 -6.27 12.06
CA ALA A 245 -18.82 -6.62 11.98
C ALA A 245 -19.55 -6.12 13.23
N THR A 246 -20.71 -5.50 13.04
CA THR A 246 -21.58 -5.04 14.12
C THR A 246 -22.93 -5.72 14.00
N THR A 247 -23.43 -6.28 15.10
CA THR A 247 -24.70 -7.00 15.14
C THR A 247 -25.69 -6.32 16.08
N ALA A 248 -26.90 -6.06 15.58
CA ALA A 248 -28.02 -5.53 16.35
C ALA A 248 -29.34 -6.11 15.84
N ASN A 249 -30.21 -6.57 16.75
CA ASN A 249 -31.55 -7.11 16.43
C ASN A 249 -31.56 -8.15 15.29
N GLY A 250 -30.57 -9.04 15.25
CA GLY A 250 -30.45 -10.08 14.22
C GLY A 250 -29.87 -9.60 12.88
N CYS A 251 -29.56 -8.32 12.73
CA CYS A 251 -28.87 -7.76 11.58
C CYS A 251 -27.36 -7.70 11.81
N THR A 252 -26.57 -8.00 10.78
CA THR A 252 -25.12 -7.77 10.76
C THR A 252 -24.76 -6.72 9.73
N TYR A 253 -24.01 -5.71 10.15
CA TYR A 253 -23.45 -4.66 9.31
C TYR A 253 -21.92 -4.78 9.29
N ASN A 254 -21.34 -4.87 8.09
CA ASN A 254 -19.89 -4.87 7.93
C ASN A 254 -19.43 -3.44 7.62
N SER A 255 -18.66 -2.86 8.53
CA SER A 255 -18.10 -1.53 8.34
C SER A 255 -17.09 -1.53 7.20
N THR A 256 -16.91 -0.38 6.55
CA THR A 256 -15.82 -0.21 5.58
C THR A 256 -14.49 -0.52 6.28
N PRO A 257 -13.73 -1.51 5.78
CA PRO A 257 -12.50 -1.92 6.44
C PRO A 257 -11.39 -0.90 6.21
N ILE A 258 -10.41 -0.87 7.11
CA ILE A 258 -9.24 0.01 7.03
C ILE A 258 -7.98 -0.83 6.87
N SER A 259 -6.92 -0.25 6.29
CA SER A 259 -5.59 -0.85 6.35
C SER A 259 -4.72 -0.13 7.37
N VAL A 260 -4.03 -0.90 8.20
CA VAL A 260 -3.01 -0.40 9.11
C VAL A 260 -1.65 -0.88 8.63
N GLY A 261 -0.80 0.05 8.19
CA GLY A 261 0.55 -0.25 7.74
C GLY A 261 1.47 -0.63 8.90
N VAL A 262 2.32 -1.64 8.71
CA VAL A 262 3.49 -1.88 9.56
C VAL A 262 4.70 -1.75 8.66
N TYR A 263 5.42 -0.63 8.80
CA TYR A 263 6.52 -0.31 7.93
C TYR A 263 7.83 -0.39 8.70
N GLY A 264 8.75 -1.22 8.18
CA GLY A 264 10.11 -1.29 8.71
C GLY A 264 10.74 0.10 8.73
N PHE A 265 11.42 0.42 9.82
CA PHE A 265 12.14 1.66 10.01
C PHE A 265 13.59 1.33 10.38
N PRO A 266 14.61 1.97 9.78
CA PRO A 266 16.00 1.64 10.05
C PRO A 266 16.33 1.83 11.54
N ALA A 267 17.11 0.90 12.09
CA ALA A 267 17.71 1.06 13.40
C ALA A 267 18.86 2.07 13.29
N ILE A 268 18.68 3.22 13.91
CA ILE A 268 19.60 4.36 13.79
C ILE A 268 20.23 4.62 15.16
N THR A 269 21.56 4.71 15.17
CA THR A 269 22.32 5.08 16.37
C THR A 269 23.12 6.34 16.06
N PRO A 270 22.60 7.54 16.40
CA PRO A 270 23.31 8.77 16.11
C PRO A 270 24.59 8.88 16.94
N THR A 271 25.65 9.37 16.31
CA THR A 271 26.95 9.58 16.95
C THR A 271 27.27 11.07 17.10
N ALA A 272 28.09 11.35 18.10
CA ALA A 272 28.73 12.63 18.33
C ALA A 272 30.25 12.40 18.39
N THR A 273 31.06 13.15 17.65
CA THR A 273 32.52 12.97 17.63
C THR A 273 33.26 14.31 17.64
N PRO A 274 34.07 14.60 18.68
CA PRO A 274 34.19 13.86 19.93
C PRO A 274 32.89 13.97 20.76
N ASN A 275 32.55 12.93 21.51
CA ASN A 275 31.40 12.94 22.44
C ASN A 275 31.76 13.52 23.83
N VAL A 276 33.05 13.81 24.06
CA VAL A 276 33.57 14.48 25.26
C VAL A 276 34.47 15.63 24.83
N LEU A 277 34.23 16.82 25.38
CA LEU A 277 35.02 18.03 25.14
C LEU A 277 35.67 18.50 26.45
N CYS A 278 36.85 19.12 26.32
CA CYS A 278 37.44 19.94 27.37
C CYS A 278 37.06 21.39 27.09
N ASP A 279 36.17 21.96 27.90
CA ASP A 279 35.59 23.30 27.73
C ASP A 279 34.68 23.43 26.49
N SER A 280 35.11 24.08 25.41
CA SER A 280 34.28 24.25 24.22
C SER A 280 34.91 23.64 22.99
N GLY A 281 34.09 23.24 22.02
CA GLY A 281 34.61 22.65 20.79
C GLY A 281 33.55 22.31 19.77
N MET A 282 34.03 21.95 18.59
CA MET A 282 33.18 21.44 17.51
C MET A 282 32.93 19.94 17.71
N VAL A 283 31.66 19.54 17.61
CA VAL A 283 31.21 18.16 17.60
C VAL A 283 30.62 17.83 16.24
N ALA A 284 31.09 16.77 15.60
CA ALA A 284 30.45 16.19 14.44
C ALA A 284 29.29 15.30 14.90
N LEU A 285 28.06 15.71 14.59
CA LEU A 285 26.86 14.90 14.74
C LEU A 285 26.62 14.13 13.44
N ALA A 286 26.31 12.83 13.56
CA ALA A 286 25.96 12.01 12.43
C ALA A 286 24.83 11.06 12.79
N THR A 287 23.86 10.88 11.89
CA THR A 287 22.75 9.95 12.10
C THR A 287 23.21 8.51 11.98
N GLY A 288 24.28 8.25 11.23
CA GLY A 288 24.66 6.89 10.83
C GLY A 288 23.83 6.34 9.67
N ILE A 289 22.83 7.10 9.18
CA ILE A 289 22.14 6.80 7.93
C ILE A 289 23.07 7.19 6.78
N THR A 290 23.45 6.20 5.98
CA THR A 290 24.00 6.46 4.66
C THR A 290 22.83 6.65 3.70
N PRO A 291 22.90 7.57 2.72
CA PRO A 291 21.89 7.67 1.66
C PRO A 291 21.62 6.27 1.12
N GLY A 292 20.38 5.80 1.24
CA GLY A 292 20.04 4.42 0.91
C GLY A 292 20.37 4.17 -0.55
N ASN A 293 21.17 3.15 -0.83
CA ASN A 293 21.21 2.59 -2.18
C ASN A 293 19.98 1.69 -2.36
N PHE A 294 19.53 1.57 -3.60
CA PHE A 294 18.60 0.52 -3.97
C PHE A 294 19.13 -0.83 -3.48
N SER A 295 18.31 -1.64 -2.80
CA SER A 295 18.77 -2.89 -2.18
C SER A 295 17.86 -4.07 -2.49
N ALA A 296 18.44 -5.28 -2.48
CA ALA A 296 17.73 -6.54 -2.62
C ALA A 296 18.08 -7.44 -1.43
N ILE A 297 17.07 -7.93 -0.72
CA ILE A 297 17.24 -8.80 0.45
C ILE A 297 16.43 -10.09 0.30
N CYS A 298 16.85 -11.14 0.99
CA CYS A 298 16.04 -12.34 1.17
C CYS A 298 14.92 -12.08 2.19
N ILE A 299 13.72 -12.61 1.92
CA ILE A 299 12.59 -12.56 2.84
C ILE A 299 12.00 -13.97 3.00
N THR A 300 11.18 -14.16 4.02
CA THR A 300 10.39 -15.39 4.18
C THR A 300 9.45 -15.55 2.99
N PRO A 301 9.49 -16.70 2.27
CA PRO A 301 8.61 -16.94 1.14
C PRO A 301 7.15 -17.06 1.59
N VAL A 302 6.31 -16.12 1.14
CA VAL A 302 4.86 -16.15 1.36
C VAL A 302 4.19 -15.78 0.04
N ALA A 303 3.62 -16.78 -0.64
CA ALA A 303 2.86 -16.55 -1.87
C ALA A 303 1.49 -15.97 -1.53
N GLU A 304 1.03 -15.02 -2.35
CA GLU A 304 -0.31 -14.46 -2.26
C GLU A 304 -1.31 -15.46 -2.86
N ILE A 305 -2.46 -15.61 -2.20
CA ILE A 305 -3.52 -16.51 -2.65
C ILE A 305 -4.39 -15.77 -3.67
N ALA A 306 -4.63 -16.41 -4.81
CA ALA A 306 -5.49 -15.86 -5.86
C ALA A 306 -6.94 -15.73 -5.36
N PRO A 307 -7.53 -14.52 -5.36
CA PRO A 307 -8.93 -14.31 -4.98
C PRO A 307 -9.89 -14.70 -6.13
N ALA A 308 -11.19 -14.77 -5.83
CA ALA A 308 -12.22 -15.12 -6.81
C ALA A 308 -12.30 -14.16 -8.02
N ASN A 309 -11.87 -12.91 -7.85
CA ASN A 309 -11.83 -11.89 -8.91
C ASN A 309 -10.50 -11.87 -9.70
N THR A 310 -9.69 -12.92 -9.61
CA THR A 310 -8.44 -13.06 -10.38
C THR A 310 -8.73 -13.00 -11.87
N THR A 311 -7.94 -12.21 -12.60
CA THR A 311 -7.97 -12.21 -14.06
C THR A 311 -6.92 -13.15 -14.60
N PHE A 312 -7.33 -14.13 -15.40
CA PHE A 312 -6.41 -14.99 -16.12
C PHE A 312 -6.12 -14.38 -17.49
N LEU A 313 -4.84 -14.24 -17.81
CA LEU A 313 -4.35 -13.95 -19.16
C LEU A 313 -4.23 -15.23 -19.97
N VAL A 314 -3.84 -16.32 -19.29
CA VAL A 314 -3.72 -17.67 -19.84
C VAL A 314 -4.32 -18.66 -18.85
N THR A 315 -5.11 -19.59 -19.36
CA THR A 315 -5.65 -20.75 -18.61
C THR A 315 -5.32 -22.03 -19.35
N ASN A 316 -4.62 -22.95 -18.69
CA ASN A 316 -4.24 -24.25 -19.23
C ASN A 316 -3.61 -24.19 -20.64
N GLY A 317 -2.71 -23.24 -20.88
CA GLY A 317 -2.04 -23.08 -22.16
C GLY A 317 -2.79 -22.26 -23.21
N VAL A 318 -3.98 -21.73 -22.88
CA VAL A 318 -4.83 -21.00 -23.83
C VAL A 318 -4.99 -19.55 -23.38
N ALA A 319 -4.76 -18.60 -24.29
CA ALA A 319 -4.99 -17.18 -24.04
C ALA A 319 -6.47 -16.92 -23.78
N THR A 320 -6.79 -16.37 -22.61
CA THR A 320 -8.15 -15.94 -22.23
C THR A 320 -8.37 -14.45 -22.47
N VAL A 321 -7.27 -13.68 -22.55
CA VAL A 321 -7.26 -12.26 -22.94
C VAL A 321 -6.36 -12.13 -24.18
N PRO A 322 -6.79 -11.43 -25.24
CA PRO A 322 -5.96 -11.23 -26.42
C PRO A 322 -4.61 -10.56 -26.07
N GLN A 323 -3.52 -11.09 -26.61
CA GLN A 323 -2.21 -10.43 -26.49
C GLN A 323 -2.21 -9.08 -27.23
N THR A 324 -1.37 -8.17 -26.75
CA THR A 324 -1.10 -6.92 -27.46
C THR A 324 -0.19 -7.15 -28.67
N SER A 325 0.78 -8.05 -28.55
CA SER A 325 1.66 -8.51 -29.63
C SER A 325 2.29 -9.85 -29.27
N GLY A 326 2.82 -10.57 -30.27
CA GLY A 326 3.53 -11.84 -30.12
C GLY A 326 2.60 -13.04 -29.89
N GLY A 327 3.21 -14.16 -29.48
CA GLY A 327 2.51 -15.41 -29.21
C GLY A 327 2.31 -15.67 -27.72
N LEU A 328 2.05 -16.93 -27.37
CA LEU A 328 2.21 -17.44 -26.00
C LEU A 328 3.67 -17.82 -25.69
N ASP A 329 4.55 -17.41 -26.59
CA ASP A 329 6.00 -17.45 -26.60
C ASP A 329 6.44 -16.11 -27.22
N ASP A 330 7.44 -15.46 -26.62
CA ASP A 330 7.92 -14.11 -26.98
C ASP A 330 6.80 -13.06 -27.19
N GLY A 331 5.78 -13.07 -26.34
CA GLY A 331 4.61 -12.19 -26.45
C GLY A 331 4.29 -11.45 -25.16
N GLY A 332 3.19 -10.67 -25.16
CA GLY A 332 2.75 -10.02 -23.94
C GLY A 332 1.44 -9.25 -24.01
N TRP A 333 1.02 -8.80 -22.84
CA TRP A 333 -0.19 -8.02 -22.61
C TRP A 333 0.18 -6.63 -22.08
N GLY A 334 -0.30 -5.59 -22.75
CA GLY A 334 -0.07 -4.21 -22.38
C GLY A 334 -1.16 -3.61 -21.50
N ALA A 335 -0.83 -2.53 -20.81
CA ALA A 335 -1.76 -1.70 -20.04
C ALA A 335 -2.60 -2.46 -18.99
N ILE A 336 -2.01 -3.48 -18.36
CA ILE A 336 -2.66 -4.22 -17.27
C ILE A 336 -2.85 -3.27 -16.08
N PRO A 337 -4.08 -3.10 -15.56
CA PRO A 337 -4.33 -2.17 -14.47
C PRO A 337 -3.74 -2.67 -13.16
N ILE A 338 -2.89 -1.86 -12.52
CA ILE A 338 -2.28 -2.17 -11.21
C ILE A 338 -3.32 -2.03 -10.08
N GLY A 339 -4.29 -1.12 -10.27
CA GLY A 339 -5.32 -0.81 -9.28
C GLY A 339 -4.94 0.31 -8.30
N PHE A 340 -3.70 0.78 -8.33
CA PHE A 340 -3.19 1.92 -7.56
C PHE A 340 -2.02 2.59 -8.30
N ASN A 341 -1.62 3.78 -7.84
CA ASN A 341 -0.41 4.44 -8.32
C ASN A 341 0.80 3.80 -7.65
N PHE A 342 1.55 2.99 -8.39
CA PHE A 342 2.80 2.39 -7.93
C PHE A 342 3.98 3.30 -8.26
N ASN A 343 4.73 3.75 -7.25
CA ASN A 343 5.95 4.51 -7.46
C ASN A 343 7.11 3.56 -7.77
N TYR A 344 7.61 3.63 -9.01
CA TYR A 344 8.79 2.89 -9.45
C TYR A 344 9.89 3.89 -9.82
N PHE A 345 10.98 3.91 -9.04
CA PHE A 345 12.11 4.85 -9.19
C PHE A 345 11.68 6.32 -9.33
N GLY A 346 10.74 6.77 -8.50
CA GLY A 346 10.28 8.16 -8.47
C GLY A 346 9.16 8.50 -9.45
N THR A 347 8.80 7.58 -10.36
CA THR A 347 7.70 7.77 -11.31
C THR A 347 6.50 6.92 -10.91
N ASN A 348 5.30 7.51 -10.91
CA ASN A 348 4.07 6.79 -10.60
C ASN A 348 3.48 6.14 -11.86
N TYR A 349 3.15 4.85 -11.76
CA TYR A 349 2.46 4.09 -12.79
C TYR A 349 1.16 3.50 -12.25
N ASN A 350 0.10 3.52 -13.06
CA ASN A 350 -1.18 2.88 -12.75
C ASN A 350 -1.46 1.65 -13.63
N THR A 351 -0.59 1.37 -14.59
CA THR A 351 -0.61 0.20 -15.46
C THR A 351 0.79 -0.39 -15.61
N ILE A 352 0.86 -1.68 -15.93
CA ILE A 352 2.10 -2.40 -16.24
C ILE A 352 1.91 -3.31 -17.45
N ASN A 353 2.99 -3.62 -18.18
CA ASN A 353 2.98 -4.59 -19.27
C ASN A 353 3.57 -5.92 -18.76
N VAL A 354 3.02 -7.04 -19.23
CA VAL A 354 3.36 -8.40 -18.78
C VAL A 354 3.82 -9.22 -19.98
N GLY A 355 5.04 -9.76 -19.94
CA GLY A 355 5.62 -10.61 -20.99
C GLY A 355 5.54 -12.09 -20.67
N THR A 356 5.58 -12.96 -21.67
CA THR A 356 5.62 -14.42 -21.48
C THR A 356 6.92 -14.87 -20.79
N ASN A 357 8.02 -14.16 -21.03
CA ASN A 357 9.38 -14.47 -20.56
C ASN A 357 9.69 -13.97 -19.14
N GLY A 358 8.68 -13.78 -18.30
CA GLY A 358 8.88 -13.35 -16.91
C GLY A 358 9.36 -11.90 -16.76
N VAL A 359 9.22 -11.08 -17.81
CA VAL A 359 9.54 -9.65 -17.81
C VAL A 359 8.26 -8.84 -17.61
N LEU A 360 8.26 -7.96 -16.62
CA LEU A 360 7.27 -6.89 -16.51
C LEU A 360 7.92 -5.56 -16.87
N GLN A 361 7.21 -4.69 -17.58
CA GLN A 361 7.72 -3.39 -18.00
C GLN A 361 6.72 -2.27 -17.71
N PHE A 362 7.19 -1.16 -17.15
CA PHE A 362 6.40 0.05 -16.96
C PHE A 362 6.50 1.00 -18.17
N GLY A 363 5.42 1.75 -18.42
CA GLY A 363 5.33 2.71 -19.51
C GLY A 363 4.77 2.11 -20.81
N ALA A 364 5.19 2.65 -21.95
CA ALA A 364 4.72 2.21 -23.26
C ALA A 364 5.06 0.74 -23.52
N TYR A 365 4.13 0.01 -24.14
CA TYR A 365 4.33 -1.39 -24.51
C TYR A 365 5.52 -1.53 -25.47
N ASN A 366 6.49 -2.37 -25.12
CA ASN A 366 7.64 -2.70 -25.95
C ASN A 366 7.75 -4.22 -26.11
N ALA A 367 7.42 -4.72 -27.30
CA ALA A 367 7.44 -6.15 -27.60
C ALA A 367 8.84 -6.77 -27.42
N ALA A 368 9.89 -6.07 -27.85
CA ALA A 368 11.26 -6.56 -27.73
C ALA A 368 11.68 -6.70 -26.26
N ALA A 369 11.23 -5.78 -25.40
CA ALA A 369 11.52 -5.86 -23.98
C ALA A 369 10.80 -7.01 -23.27
N LEU A 370 9.53 -7.25 -23.62
CA LEU A 370 8.69 -8.27 -22.99
C LEU A 370 8.99 -9.68 -23.49
N GLY A 371 9.47 -9.80 -24.74
CA GLY A 371 9.98 -11.04 -25.33
C GLY A 371 11.45 -11.30 -25.03
N ASP A 372 12.15 -10.43 -24.30
CA ASP A 372 13.55 -10.70 -23.97
C ASP A 372 13.67 -11.87 -22.98
N PHE A 373 14.50 -12.83 -23.33
CA PHE A 373 14.78 -14.04 -22.57
C PHE A 373 16.26 -14.15 -22.15
N THR A 374 17.11 -13.19 -22.51
CA THR A 374 18.54 -13.22 -22.17
C THR A 374 18.92 -11.95 -21.41
N ILE A 375 18.69 -11.96 -20.10
CA ILE A 375 18.99 -10.81 -19.25
C ILE A 375 20.40 -10.94 -18.69
N GLY A 376 21.26 -9.99 -19.03
CA GLY A 376 22.62 -9.84 -18.53
C GLY A 376 22.72 -9.34 -17.08
N ALA A 377 23.89 -8.80 -16.75
CA ALA A 377 24.18 -8.32 -15.40
C ALA A 377 23.46 -6.99 -15.12
N LEU A 378 22.66 -6.93 -14.06
CA LEU A 378 21.92 -5.77 -13.59
C LEU A 378 22.73 -4.92 -12.60
N PRO A 379 22.52 -3.59 -12.58
CA PRO A 379 21.76 -2.83 -13.57
C PRO A 379 22.55 -2.66 -14.87
N ASN A 380 21.84 -2.55 -16.00
CA ASN A 380 22.44 -2.19 -17.28
C ASN A 380 21.41 -1.54 -18.22
N ALA A 381 21.89 -0.88 -19.27
CA ALA A 381 21.06 -0.21 -20.26
C ALA A 381 20.85 -1.00 -21.56
N LEU A 382 21.36 -2.24 -21.65
CA LEU A 382 21.24 -3.10 -22.83
C LEU A 382 19.98 -3.97 -22.78
N ASP A 383 19.65 -4.46 -21.59
CA ASP A 383 18.47 -5.23 -21.27
C ASP A 383 17.25 -4.30 -21.02
N PRO A 384 16.03 -4.85 -20.89
CA PRO A 384 14.84 -4.06 -20.62
C PRO A 384 15.01 -3.09 -19.45
N THR A 385 14.90 -1.80 -19.74
CA THR A 385 14.85 -0.74 -18.74
C THR A 385 13.43 -0.54 -18.25
N ASN A 386 13.28 0.07 -17.07
CA ASN A 386 11.98 0.29 -16.43
C ASN A 386 11.22 -1.03 -16.20
N ALA A 387 11.96 -2.06 -15.77
CA ALA A 387 11.50 -3.45 -15.85
C ALA A 387 11.80 -4.26 -14.58
N ILE A 388 10.95 -5.26 -14.35
CA ILE A 388 11.07 -6.26 -13.29
C ILE A 388 11.23 -7.63 -13.96
N PHE A 389 12.18 -8.41 -13.47
CA PHE A 389 12.51 -9.73 -13.97
C PHE A 389 12.17 -10.77 -12.90
N GLY A 390 11.14 -11.57 -13.12
CA GLY A 390 10.80 -12.72 -12.30
C GLY A 390 11.24 -13.98 -13.00
N PHE A 391 12.47 -14.42 -12.75
CA PHE A 391 13.07 -15.57 -13.45
C PHE A 391 13.02 -15.40 -14.97
N ALA A 392 13.37 -14.20 -15.45
CA ALA A 392 13.32 -13.91 -16.87
C ALA A 392 14.27 -14.83 -17.63
N HIS A 393 13.68 -15.61 -18.54
CA HIS A 393 14.33 -16.47 -19.53
C HIS A 393 13.26 -16.97 -20.51
N ASP A 394 13.65 -17.88 -21.41
CA ASP A 394 12.84 -18.39 -22.50
C ASP A 394 11.71 -19.28 -21.97
N LEU A 395 10.53 -18.67 -21.75
CA LEU A 395 9.37 -19.25 -21.09
C LEU A 395 8.18 -19.29 -22.05
N MET A 396 7.46 -20.41 -22.02
CA MET A 396 6.27 -20.60 -22.82
C MET A 396 5.01 -20.74 -21.94
N CYS A 397 4.00 -19.95 -22.29
CA CYS A 397 2.67 -19.98 -21.69
C CYS A 397 1.68 -20.86 -22.47
N GLY A 398 2.07 -21.43 -23.62
CA GLY A 398 1.19 -22.22 -24.51
C GLY A 398 1.03 -23.70 -24.16
N PHE A 399 1.76 -24.21 -23.17
CA PHE A 399 1.66 -25.62 -22.77
C PHE A 399 0.45 -25.90 -21.87
N ALA A 400 -0.10 -27.10 -21.98
CA ALA A 400 -1.10 -27.59 -21.02
C ALA A 400 -0.54 -27.52 -19.59
N GLY A 401 -1.36 -27.06 -18.65
CA GLY A 401 -0.98 -26.75 -17.28
C GLY A 401 -0.46 -25.34 -17.04
N ALA A 402 -0.12 -24.58 -18.10
CA ALA A 402 0.37 -23.21 -17.93
C ALA A 402 -0.77 -22.25 -17.57
N ASN A 403 -0.56 -21.44 -16.55
CA ASN A 403 -1.49 -20.39 -16.12
C ASN A 403 -0.71 -19.11 -15.83
N LEU A 404 -1.20 -18.00 -16.38
CA LEU A 404 -0.70 -16.66 -16.11
C LEU A 404 -1.87 -15.80 -15.70
N SER A 405 -1.79 -15.22 -14.50
CA SER A 405 -2.89 -14.45 -13.92
C SER A 405 -2.39 -13.23 -13.15
N TYR A 406 -3.30 -12.29 -12.92
CA TYR A 406 -3.04 -11.14 -12.08
C TYR A 406 -4.26 -10.75 -11.25
N TRP A 407 -4.02 -10.07 -10.14
CA TRP A 407 -5.06 -9.46 -9.31
C TRP A 407 -4.49 -8.34 -8.46
N THR A 408 -5.38 -7.48 -7.95
CA THR A 408 -5.09 -6.52 -6.90
C THR A 408 -5.82 -6.95 -5.63
N SER A 409 -5.12 -6.99 -4.50
CA SER A 409 -5.68 -7.35 -3.19
C SER A 409 -5.34 -6.31 -2.12
N GLY A 410 -6.01 -6.40 -0.97
CA GLY A 410 -5.82 -5.50 0.17
C GLY A 410 -6.67 -4.24 0.09
N ILE A 411 -6.44 -3.33 1.03
CA ILE A 411 -7.18 -2.07 1.19
C ILE A 411 -6.18 -0.92 1.12
N ALA A 412 -6.57 0.17 0.46
CA ALA A 412 -5.75 1.37 0.39
C ALA A 412 -5.43 1.90 1.81
N PRO A 413 -4.21 2.41 2.05
CA PRO A 413 -3.13 2.63 1.07
C PRO A 413 -2.18 1.43 0.89
N ASN A 414 -2.47 0.25 1.43
CA ASN A 414 -1.55 -0.90 1.42
C ASN A 414 -1.97 -2.04 0.49
N ARG A 415 -2.51 -1.71 -0.69
CA ARG A 415 -2.84 -2.74 -1.67
C ARG A 415 -1.59 -3.42 -2.21
N LYS A 416 -1.81 -4.61 -2.73
CA LYS A 416 -0.81 -5.41 -3.44
C LYS A 416 -1.32 -5.69 -4.84
N PHE A 417 -0.48 -5.53 -5.85
CA PHE A 417 -0.73 -6.03 -7.19
C PHE A 417 0.14 -7.26 -7.40
N VAL A 418 -0.44 -8.36 -7.85
CA VAL A 418 0.24 -9.64 -8.01
C VAL A 418 0.14 -10.10 -9.45
N VAL A 419 1.26 -10.48 -10.04
CA VAL A 419 1.31 -11.28 -11.27
C VAL A 419 1.82 -12.66 -10.89
N ASN A 420 1.05 -13.69 -11.21
CA ASN A 420 1.32 -15.07 -10.87
C ASN A 420 1.62 -15.87 -12.13
N TYR A 421 2.84 -16.38 -12.21
CA TYR A 421 3.30 -17.27 -13.27
C TYR A 421 3.28 -18.70 -12.76
N GLN A 422 2.61 -19.57 -13.50
CA GLN A 422 2.74 -21.02 -13.43
C GLN A 422 2.99 -21.51 -14.84
N VAL A 423 4.24 -21.44 -15.28
CA VAL A 423 4.63 -21.63 -16.69
C VAL A 423 5.80 -22.61 -16.80
N PHE A 424 6.32 -22.82 -18.00
CA PHE A 424 7.41 -23.76 -18.26
C PHE A 424 8.44 -23.13 -19.20
N PRO A 425 9.72 -23.55 -19.18
CA PRO A 425 10.66 -23.14 -20.20
C PRO A 425 10.23 -23.71 -21.56
N LEU A 426 10.46 -22.94 -22.64
CA LEU A 426 10.16 -23.37 -24.01
C LEU A 426 10.76 -24.74 -24.32
N SER A 427 11.98 -24.99 -23.84
CA SER A 427 12.72 -26.23 -24.06
C SER A 427 12.11 -27.47 -23.39
N ASN A 428 11.29 -27.33 -22.33
CA ASN A 428 10.79 -28.47 -21.58
C ASN A 428 9.53 -28.16 -20.74
N SER A 429 8.36 -28.65 -21.20
CA SER A 429 7.07 -28.51 -20.54
C SER A 429 6.90 -29.29 -19.22
N THR A 430 7.92 -30.04 -18.77
CA THR A 430 7.86 -30.81 -17.51
C THR A 430 8.57 -30.11 -16.34
N LEU A 431 9.24 -28.98 -16.59
CA LEU A 431 10.00 -28.24 -15.60
C LEU A 431 9.26 -26.95 -15.20
N PRO A 432 8.38 -26.98 -14.19
CA PRO A 432 7.61 -25.80 -13.79
C PRO A 432 8.51 -24.64 -13.37
N VAL A 433 8.07 -23.43 -13.72
CA VAL A 433 8.61 -22.14 -13.31
C VAL A 433 7.46 -21.35 -12.71
N ASN A 434 7.28 -21.55 -11.40
CA ASN A 434 6.19 -21.03 -10.59
C ASN A 434 6.72 -19.92 -9.67
N PHE A 435 6.27 -18.70 -9.92
CA PHE A 435 6.65 -17.55 -9.11
C PHE A 435 5.58 -16.46 -9.18
N GLN A 436 5.67 -15.52 -8.25
CA GLN A 436 4.87 -14.31 -8.22
C GLN A 436 5.76 -13.08 -8.21
N ILE A 437 5.30 -12.03 -8.87
CA ILE A 437 5.82 -10.67 -8.74
C ILE A 437 4.75 -9.84 -8.04
N ILE A 438 5.09 -9.21 -6.93
CA ILE A 438 4.17 -8.50 -6.04
C ILE A 438 4.63 -7.05 -5.90
N LEU A 439 3.79 -6.09 -6.28
CA LEU A 439 4.03 -4.66 -6.10
C LEU A 439 3.31 -4.18 -4.85
N LYS A 440 3.99 -3.45 -3.96
CA LYS A 440 3.41 -2.88 -2.73
C LYS A 440 3.06 -1.40 -2.95
N GLU A 441 1.79 -1.05 -2.71
CA GLU A 441 1.25 0.30 -2.97
C GLU A 441 2.02 1.42 -2.26
N THR A 442 2.05 1.43 -0.92
CA THR A 442 2.70 2.53 -0.17
C THR A 442 4.21 2.57 -0.41
N THR A 443 4.90 1.43 -0.28
CA THR A 443 6.37 1.43 -0.11
C THR A 443 7.15 1.46 -1.42
N GLY A 444 6.49 1.28 -2.57
CA GLY A 444 7.17 1.14 -3.87
C GLY A 444 8.05 -0.12 -3.96
N GLN A 445 7.91 -1.04 -3.01
CA GLN A 445 8.69 -2.28 -2.96
C GLN A 445 8.17 -3.28 -4.00
N VAL A 446 9.10 -4.05 -4.54
CA VAL A 446 8.82 -5.23 -5.37
C VAL A 446 9.22 -6.46 -4.58
N GLU A 447 8.33 -7.43 -4.47
CA GLU A 447 8.66 -8.76 -3.97
C GLU A 447 8.55 -9.78 -5.10
N ILE A 448 9.48 -10.72 -5.12
CA ILE A 448 9.43 -11.86 -6.04
C ILE A 448 9.47 -13.13 -5.19
N VAL A 449 8.46 -13.98 -5.34
CA VAL A 449 8.28 -15.19 -4.54
C VAL A 449 8.30 -16.39 -5.48
N ALA A 450 9.32 -17.24 -5.37
CA ALA A 450 9.44 -18.49 -6.11
C ALA A 450 8.88 -19.64 -5.27
N THR A 451 7.81 -20.27 -5.75
CA THR A 451 7.25 -21.45 -5.08
C THR A 451 7.88 -22.73 -5.63
N GLN A 452 8.21 -22.80 -6.92
CA GLN A 452 8.92 -23.93 -7.52
C GLN A 452 9.52 -23.51 -8.87
N VAL A 453 10.82 -23.65 -9.06
CA VAL A 453 11.51 -23.36 -10.33
C VAL A 453 12.46 -24.50 -10.66
N LEU A 454 12.08 -25.38 -11.58
CA LEU A 454 12.87 -26.56 -11.96
C LEU A 454 13.63 -26.39 -13.29
N SER A 455 13.41 -25.27 -13.98
CA SER A 455 14.18 -24.93 -15.18
C SER A 455 15.67 -24.75 -14.86
N THR A 456 16.52 -25.43 -15.63
CA THR A 456 17.99 -25.33 -15.57
C THR A 456 18.54 -24.28 -16.55
N GLY A 457 17.68 -23.59 -17.31
CA GLY A 457 18.07 -22.45 -18.13
C GLY A 457 18.62 -21.30 -17.29
N GLY A 458 19.50 -20.50 -17.89
CA GLY A 458 20.03 -19.29 -17.28
C GLY A 458 18.90 -18.27 -17.12
N LYS A 459 18.58 -17.89 -15.89
CA LYS A 459 17.45 -17.01 -15.57
C LYS A 459 17.84 -15.89 -14.60
N THR A 460 17.17 -14.76 -14.73
CA THR A 460 17.48 -13.55 -13.97
C THR A 460 16.30 -13.14 -13.09
N VAL A 461 16.60 -12.79 -11.84
CA VAL A 461 15.63 -12.25 -10.90
C VAL A 461 16.14 -10.90 -10.45
N GLY A 462 15.40 -9.83 -10.72
CA GLY A 462 15.92 -8.49 -10.50
C GLY A 462 15.00 -7.38 -10.97
N VAL A 463 15.54 -6.17 -10.94
CA VAL A 463 14.85 -4.93 -11.32
C VAL A 463 15.83 -3.95 -11.94
N ASN A 464 15.33 -3.13 -12.85
CA ASN A 464 16.13 -2.17 -13.60
C ASN A 464 15.36 -0.87 -13.81
N ASN A 465 15.94 0.26 -13.43
CA ASN A 465 15.29 1.57 -13.53
C ASN A 465 15.14 2.03 -15.01
N PRO A 466 14.45 3.15 -15.28
CA PRO A 466 14.22 3.62 -16.64
C PRO A 466 15.47 3.92 -17.47
N THR A 467 16.62 4.14 -16.85
CA THR A 467 17.88 4.45 -17.54
C THR A 467 18.88 3.29 -17.56
N GLY A 468 18.57 2.18 -16.89
CA GLY A 468 19.50 1.07 -16.74
C GLY A 468 20.69 1.33 -15.82
N THR A 469 20.63 2.38 -14.99
CA THR A 469 21.76 2.81 -14.14
C THR A 469 21.58 2.47 -12.66
N ILE A 470 20.35 2.17 -12.24
CA ILE A 470 20.03 1.76 -10.86
C ILE A 470 19.15 0.51 -10.94
N GLY A 471 19.47 -0.47 -10.12
CA GLY A 471 18.78 -1.75 -10.09
C GLY A 471 19.53 -2.71 -9.19
N ALA A 472 19.02 -3.93 -9.09
CA ALA A 472 19.68 -5.01 -8.38
C ALA A 472 19.21 -6.35 -8.90
N ALA A 473 20.07 -7.36 -8.78
CA ALA A 473 19.67 -8.74 -8.89
C ALA A 473 19.49 -9.37 -7.51
N ALA A 474 18.61 -10.37 -7.44
CA ALA A 474 18.31 -11.03 -6.18
C ALA A 474 19.56 -11.75 -5.60
N PRO A 475 19.78 -11.66 -4.28
CA PRO A 475 20.88 -12.36 -3.61
C PRO A 475 20.65 -13.88 -3.51
N ASN A 476 21.72 -14.62 -3.21
CA ASN A 476 21.64 -16.03 -2.86
C ASN A 476 21.17 -16.19 -1.41
N CYS A 477 19.99 -16.76 -1.21
CA CYS A 477 19.41 -16.99 0.12
C CYS A 477 19.83 -18.30 0.79
N ASN A 478 20.66 -19.12 0.12
CA ASN A 478 21.11 -20.41 0.65
C ASN A 478 22.46 -20.32 1.39
N VAL A 479 23.02 -19.13 1.54
CA VAL A 479 24.32 -18.90 2.18
C VAL A 479 24.21 -17.79 3.23
N VAL A 480 24.99 -17.87 4.30
CA VAL A 480 25.01 -16.85 5.37
C VAL A 480 26.46 -16.34 5.54
N PRO A 481 26.73 -15.04 5.31
CA PRO A 481 25.81 -14.00 4.85
C PRO A 481 25.37 -14.23 3.39
N ASN A 482 24.18 -13.75 3.04
CA ASN A 482 23.64 -13.85 1.68
C ASN A 482 24.61 -13.22 0.67
N SER A 483 24.84 -13.89 -0.46
CA SER A 483 25.69 -13.35 -1.53
C SER A 483 24.87 -12.43 -2.43
N ALA A 484 25.27 -11.15 -2.54
CA ALA A 484 24.56 -10.15 -3.35
C ALA A 484 24.63 -10.47 -4.86
N ASN A 485 23.63 -10.00 -5.62
CA ASN A 485 23.61 -10.05 -7.08
C ASN A 485 23.81 -11.47 -7.68
N TYR A 486 23.25 -12.49 -7.03
CA TYR A 486 23.44 -13.87 -7.45
C TYR A 486 22.59 -14.22 -8.67
N TRP A 487 21.29 -13.93 -8.67
CA TRP A 487 20.31 -14.35 -9.68
C TRP A 487 20.39 -13.55 -10.99
N GLN A 488 21.52 -13.69 -11.70
CA GLN A 488 21.79 -13.10 -13.00
C GLN A 488 22.26 -14.22 -13.92
N ALA A 489 21.42 -14.62 -14.88
CA ALA A 489 21.63 -15.77 -15.76
C ALA A 489 21.95 -17.10 -15.00
N GLN A 490 21.33 -17.32 -13.84
CA GLN A 490 21.61 -18.49 -13.00
C GLN A 490 20.89 -19.76 -13.46
N THR A 491 21.55 -20.90 -13.39
CA THR A 491 20.98 -22.21 -13.74
C THR A 491 20.41 -22.97 -12.54
N ALA A 492 20.62 -22.47 -11.32
CA ALA A 492 20.16 -23.10 -10.08
C ALA A 492 18.63 -23.30 -10.04
N THR A 493 18.18 -24.41 -9.45
CA THR A 493 16.75 -24.72 -9.27
C THR A 493 16.26 -24.39 -7.86
N ILE A 494 14.94 -24.23 -7.71
CA ILE A 494 14.24 -23.98 -6.46
C ILE A 494 13.15 -25.05 -6.33
N PRO A 495 13.35 -26.09 -5.50
CA PRO A 495 12.33 -27.12 -5.30
C PRO A 495 11.17 -26.58 -4.46
N ALA A 496 9.97 -27.16 -4.63
CA ALA A 496 8.78 -26.76 -3.86
C ALA A 496 8.94 -26.92 -2.33
N ALA A 497 9.82 -27.82 -1.89
CA ALA A 497 10.15 -28.03 -0.48
C ALA A 497 11.03 -26.93 0.13
N ASN A 498 11.67 -26.09 -0.70
CA ASN A 498 12.52 -24.99 -0.26
C ASN A 498 12.26 -23.75 -1.14
N PRO A 499 11.08 -23.12 -1.01
CA PRO A 499 10.76 -21.91 -1.76
C PRO A 499 11.72 -20.77 -1.38
N GLN A 500 11.84 -19.78 -2.25
CA GLN A 500 12.69 -18.60 -2.01
C GLN A 500 11.92 -17.33 -2.33
N ALA A 501 12.29 -16.23 -1.68
CA ALA A 501 11.68 -14.93 -1.95
C ALA A 501 12.64 -13.78 -1.68
N TRP A 502 12.44 -12.71 -2.42
CA TRP A 502 13.26 -11.51 -2.36
C TRP A 502 12.39 -10.27 -2.27
N ARG A 503 12.91 -9.26 -1.60
CA ARG A 503 12.34 -7.91 -1.57
C ARG A 503 13.36 -6.93 -2.13
N PHE A 504 12.94 -6.19 -3.14
CA PHE A 504 13.66 -5.07 -3.71
C PHE A 504 13.11 -3.79 -3.08
N ILE A 505 14.01 -3.04 -2.46
CA ILE A 505 13.68 -1.89 -1.63
C ILE A 505 14.21 -0.63 -2.34
N PRO A 506 13.31 0.29 -2.75
CA PRO A 506 13.74 1.55 -3.33
C PRO A 506 14.52 2.38 -2.32
N PRO A 507 15.45 3.23 -2.77
CA PRO A 507 16.13 4.17 -1.90
C PRO A 507 15.11 5.13 -1.24
N VAL A 508 15.25 5.36 0.06
CA VAL A 508 14.40 6.29 0.81
C VAL A 508 15.20 7.54 1.16
N ASN A 509 14.66 8.70 0.79
CA ASN A 509 15.20 9.99 1.17
C ASN A 509 14.51 10.45 2.46
N TYR A 510 15.08 10.09 3.61
CA TYR A 510 14.53 10.47 4.91
C TYR A 510 14.59 11.99 5.11
N THR A 511 13.53 12.53 5.72
CA THR A 511 13.57 13.87 6.30
C THR A 511 14.30 13.79 7.64
N ILE A 512 15.36 14.57 7.82
CA ILE A 512 16.19 14.56 9.02
C ILE A 512 16.13 15.94 9.67
N ASN A 513 15.96 16.02 10.98
CA ASN A 513 15.98 17.30 11.69
C ASN A 513 16.72 17.17 13.02
N TRP A 514 17.87 17.80 13.13
CA TRP A 514 18.65 17.85 14.36
C TRP A 514 18.19 18.98 15.29
N THR A 515 18.09 18.70 16.59
CA THR A 515 17.66 19.67 17.62
C THR A 515 18.40 19.44 18.95
N VAL A 516 18.36 20.42 19.86
CA VAL A 516 18.78 20.27 21.27
C VAL A 516 17.64 19.63 22.07
N ASN A 517 17.96 18.81 23.08
CA ASN A 517 16.98 17.98 23.82
C ASN A 517 15.79 18.77 24.39
N GLY A 518 14.59 18.15 24.37
CA GLY A 518 13.36 18.72 24.95
C GLY A 518 12.31 19.17 23.95
N VAL A 519 12.51 18.98 22.64
CA VAL A 519 11.56 19.40 21.61
C VAL A 519 11.10 18.22 20.77
N GLY A 520 9.89 17.71 21.01
CA GLY A 520 9.35 16.54 20.29
C GLY A 520 9.07 16.76 18.80
N THR A 521 9.21 17.98 18.28
CA THR A 521 8.98 18.34 16.87
C THR A 521 10.01 19.35 16.34
N PRO A 522 10.29 19.39 15.02
CA PRO A 522 11.31 20.27 14.43
C PRO A 522 11.09 21.78 14.65
N ALA A 523 9.86 22.20 14.94
CA ALA A 523 9.47 23.61 14.93
C ALA A 523 10.01 24.45 16.12
N ALA A 524 10.51 23.83 17.19
CA ALA A 524 10.85 24.55 18.42
C ALA A 524 12.28 24.31 18.96
N GLY A 525 13.14 23.56 18.25
CA GLY A 525 14.44 23.10 18.78
C GLY A 525 15.64 23.37 17.88
N GLN A 526 15.68 24.53 17.20
CA GLN A 526 16.72 24.82 16.21
C GLN A 526 18.16 24.74 16.79
N LEU A 527 19.07 24.15 16.01
CA LEU A 527 20.51 24.21 16.30
C LEU A 527 21.03 25.59 15.88
N ASN A 528 21.53 26.36 16.84
CA ASN A 528 22.02 27.73 16.62
C ASN A 528 21.02 28.63 15.87
N GLY A 529 19.71 28.44 16.10
CA GLY A 529 18.65 29.21 15.44
C GLY A 529 18.39 28.84 13.97
N VAL A 530 18.94 27.72 13.48
CA VAL A 530 18.74 27.23 12.11
C VAL A 530 18.19 25.80 12.09
N THR A 531 17.32 25.51 11.12
CA THR A 531 16.87 24.16 10.82
C THR A 531 17.97 23.39 10.08
N VAL A 532 18.44 22.28 10.67
CA VAL A 532 19.49 21.45 10.07
C VAL A 532 18.89 20.15 9.57
N ASN A 533 18.75 20.04 8.24
CA ASN A 533 18.20 18.88 7.54
C ASN A 533 19.26 18.17 6.71
N THR A 534 20.23 17.58 7.41
CA THR A 534 21.33 16.84 6.80
C THR A 534 21.66 15.59 7.62
N PRO A 535 22.16 14.50 7.00
CA PRO A 535 22.57 13.29 7.71
C PRO A 535 23.71 13.50 8.72
N SER A 536 24.53 14.52 8.49
CA SER A 536 25.60 14.96 9.39
C SER A 536 25.68 16.48 9.47
N THR A 537 26.15 16.99 10.60
CA THR A 537 26.35 18.42 10.83
C THR A 537 27.42 18.64 11.90
N ASN A 538 28.12 19.75 11.85
CA ASN A 538 29.08 20.14 12.88
C ASN A 538 28.44 21.20 13.79
N GLN A 539 28.49 20.97 15.10
CA GLN A 539 27.89 21.85 16.10
C GLN A 539 28.94 22.34 17.08
N MET A 540 28.94 23.65 17.33
CA MET A 540 29.75 24.24 18.38
C MET A 540 29.05 24.05 19.72
N THR A 541 29.75 23.46 20.69
CA THR A 541 29.19 23.11 21.99
C THR A 541 30.00 23.78 23.10
N TYR A 542 29.30 24.42 24.04
CA TYR A 542 29.88 25.18 25.16
C TYR A 542 29.50 24.63 26.54
N ALA A 543 28.55 23.70 26.60
CA ALA A 543 28.10 23.05 27.83
C ALA A 543 27.59 21.64 27.51
N THR A 544 27.52 20.78 28.53
CA THR A 544 26.99 19.42 28.41
C THR A 544 25.57 19.49 27.86
N THR A 545 25.38 19.00 26.64
CA THR A 545 24.16 19.18 25.87
C THR A 545 23.76 17.84 25.25
N PRO A 546 22.57 17.31 25.54
CA PRO A 546 22.04 16.20 24.78
C PRO A 546 21.52 16.71 23.43
N TYR A 547 22.00 16.12 22.35
CA TYR A 547 21.45 16.35 21.01
C TYR A 547 20.44 15.26 20.67
N GLN A 548 19.44 15.61 19.88
CA GLN A 548 18.46 14.66 19.37
C GLN A 548 18.24 14.86 17.87
N VAL A 549 17.81 13.82 17.19
CA VAL A 549 17.49 13.85 15.76
C VAL A 549 16.14 13.20 15.50
N TYR A 550 15.26 13.96 14.85
CA TYR A 550 14.00 13.47 14.29
C TYR A 550 14.24 12.97 12.88
N ILE A 551 13.77 11.75 12.58
CA ILE A 551 13.95 11.13 11.28
C ILE A 551 12.58 10.63 10.83
N GLN A 552 12.19 10.95 9.60
CA GLN A 552 10.91 10.56 9.02
C GLN A 552 11.09 10.01 7.61
N ASP A 553 10.42 8.89 7.34
CA ASP A 553 10.19 8.38 6.00
C ASP A 553 9.01 9.15 5.38
N PRO A 554 9.23 9.97 4.34
CA PRO A 554 8.17 10.74 3.71
C PRO A 554 7.16 9.86 2.94
N ILE A 555 7.52 8.63 2.59
CA ILE A 555 6.65 7.70 1.84
C ILE A 555 5.61 7.09 2.78
N THR A 556 6.07 6.58 3.92
CA THR A 556 5.21 5.87 4.89
C THR A 556 4.67 6.77 5.99
N GLY A 557 5.23 7.98 6.15
CA GLY A 557 4.98 8.89 7.25
C GLY A 557 5.64 8.47 8.56
N CYS A 558 6.32 7.32 8.59
CA CYS A 558 6.91 6.79 9.80
C CYS A 558 8.05 7.67 10.32
N SER A 559 8.06 7.93 11.62
CA SER A 559 9.09 8.77 12.23
C SER A 559 9.54 8.29 13.60
N GLN A 560 10.79 8.60 13.94
CA GLN A 560 11.41 8.29 15.23
C GLN A 560 12.30 9.46 15.67
N VAL A 561 12.53 9.57 16.98
CA VAL A 561 13.47 10.52 17.58
C VAL A 561 14.57 9.73 18.30
N TYR A 562 15.82 10.05 18.00
CA TYR A 562 17.00 9.43 18.61
C TYR A 562 17.83 10.47 19.36
N GLN A 563 18.57 10.05 20.38
CA GLN A 563 19.40 10.95 21.20
C GLN A 563 20.87 10.53 21.18
N THR A 564 21.76 11.51 21.24
CA THR A 564 23.20 11.31 21.40
C THR A 564 23.75 12.37 22.38
N PRO A 565 24.31 11.96 23.54
CA PRO A 565 24.79 12.91 24.53
C PRO A 565 26.18 13.45 24.17
N VAL A 566 26.43 14.72 24.47
CA VAL A 566 27.76 15.34 24.47
C VAL A 566 28.07 15.87 25.86
N THR A 567 29.20 15.43 26.41
CA THR A 567 29.68 15.90 27.71
C THR A 567 30.75 16.96 27.52
N VAL A 568 30.55 18.11 28.16
CA VAL A 568 31.56 19.15 28.28
C VAL A 568 32.12 19.09 29.70
N ASN A 569 33.39 18.70 29.80
CA ASN A 569 34.12 18.81 31.04
C ASN A 569 34.60 20.25 31.19
N THR A 570 34.33 20.87 32.32
CA THR A 570 34.89 22.18 32.64
C THR A 570 36.41 22.07 32.71
N SER A 571 37.12 23.03 32.13
CA SER A 571 38.56 23.13 32.32
C SER A 571 38.87 23.21 33.82
N PRO A 572 39.89 22.49 34.33
CA PRO A 572 40.39 22.72 35.68
C PRO A 572 40.71 24.20 35.84
N SER A 573 40.39 24.76 37.00
CA SER A 573 40.82 26.11 37.36
C SER A 573 42.33 26.21 37.26
N ALA A 574 42.84 27.38 36.84
CA ALA A 574 44.27 27.60 36.72
C ALA A 574 44.95 27.25 38.07
N PRO A 575 46.05 26.47 38.04
CA PRO A 575 46.77 26.17 39.27
C PRO A 575 47.40 27.45 39.81
N THR A 576 47.47 27.58 41.14
CA THR A 576 48.11 28.74 41.76
C THR A 576 49.60 28.43 41.91
N ALA A 577 50.45 29.26 41.31
CA ALA A 577 51.90 29.16 41.43
C ALA A 577 52.45 30.29 42.31
N THR A 578 53.38 29.95 43.20
CA THR A 578 54.14 30.94 43.98
C THR A 578 55.48 31.18 43.30
N ASN A 579 55.73 32.40 42.84
CA ASN A 579 57.01 32.78 42.23
C ASN A 579 58.15 32.62 43.24
N SER A 580 59.27 32.07 42.78
CA SER A 580 60.53 32.03 43.53
C SER A 580 61.52 32.98 42.87
N THR A 581 62.18 33.83 43.67
CA THR A 581 63.25 34.70 43.18
C THR A 581 64.51 34.38 43.97
N GLN A 582 65.60 34.03 43.29
CA GLN A 582 66.86 33.70 43.94
C GLN A 582 68.03 34.38 43.25
N CYS A 583 68.93 34.95 44.06
CA CYS A 583 70.24 35.43 43.63
C CYS A 583 71.31 34.60 44.36
N GLY A 584 72.16 33.87 43.63
CA GLY A 584 73.25 33.04 44.18
C GLY A 584 73.13 31.54 43.90
N LEU A 585 74.07 30.74 44.42
CA LEU A 585 74.28 29.30 44.14
C LEU A 585 73.29 28.33 44.84
N GLY A 586 72.03 28.73 45.06
CA GLY A 586 71.03 27.84 45.67
C GLY A 586 70.06 27.25 44.66
N THR A 587 69.34 26.20 45.07
CA THR A 587 68.26 25.58 44.27
C THR A 587 66.97 26.39 44.44
N PRO A 588 66.38 26.96 43.37
CA PRO A 588 65.12 27.68 43.48
C PRO A 588 63.99 26.69 43.74
N THR A 589 63.12 27.00 44.71
CA THR A 589 61.92 26.20 45.02
C THR A 589 60.69 26.96 44.56
N ALA A 590 60.07 26.50 43.47
CA ALA A 590 58.74 26.93 43.05
C ALA A 590 57.70 25.89 43.54
N GLN A 591 56.53 26.36 43.96
CA GLN A 591 55.42 25.49 44.36
C GLN A 591 54.19 25.78 43.51
N VAL A 592 53.46 24.73 43.15
CA VAL A 592 52.19 24.82 42.42
C VAL A 592 51.14 24.02 43.18
N THR A 593 50.02 24.66 43.47
CA THR A 593 48.89 24.03 44.14
C THR A 593 47.72 23.91 43.16
N SER A 594 47.15 22.71 43.05
CA SER A 594 45.90 22.50 42.30
C SER A 594 44.76 23.21 43.00
N THR A 595 43.92 23.91 42.24
CA THR A 595 42.66 24.49 42.71
C THR A 595 41.45 23.61 42.37
N ALA A 596 41.65 22.47 41.71
CA ALA A 596 40.59 21.63 41.12
C ALA A 596 39.81 20.75 42.13
N GLY A 597 40.11 20.82 43.43
CA GLY A 597 39.47 20.02 44.47
C GLY A 597 39.74 18.50 44.36
N ALA A 598 39.09 17.70 45.21
CA ALA A 598 39.32 16.25 45.39
C ALA A 598 38.99 15.34 44.18
N ASN A 599 38.58 15.92 43.04
CA ASN A 599 38.04 15.18 41.89
C ASN A 599 39.07 14.97 40.74
N GLY A 600 40.37 15.00 41.01
CA GLY A 600 41.36 14.76 39.96
C GLY A 600 42.69 14.22 40.43
N ASN A 601 43.08 13.08 39.85
CA ASN A 601 44.45 12.58 39.77
C ASN A 601 45.32 13.46 38.81
N GLY A 602 45.20 14.79 38.91
CA GLY A 602 45.74 15.72 37.92
C GLY A 602 47.26 15.63 37.76
N GLN A 603 47.71 15.61 36.51
CA GLN A 603 49.12 15.67 36.14
C GLN A 603 49.52 17.11 35.87
N PHE A 604 50.65 17.56 36.42
CA PHE A 604 51.21 18.89 36.12
C PHE A 604 52.24 18.78 34.99
N PHE A 605 52.10 19.65 34.00
CA PHE A 605 53.03 19.80 32.89
C PHE A 605 53.66 21.19 32.98
N TRP A 606 54.97 21.28 32.80
CA TRP A 606 55.71 22.54 32.92
C TRP A 606 56.21 23.01 31.55
N PHE A 607 56.02 24.29 31.26
CA PHE A 607 56.39 24.93 30.00
C PHE A 607 57.33 26.12 30.26
N ASN A 608 58.23 26.40 29.30
CA ASN A 608 59.22 27.49 29.43
C ASN A 608 58.67 28.89 29.08
N ALA A 609 57.39 29.01 28.72
CA ALA A 609 56.74 30.28 28.39
C ALA A 609 55.24 30.22 28.69
N ALA A 610 54.64 31.39 28.96
CA ALA A 610 53.21 31.52 29.26
C ALA A 610 52.30 31.17 28.07
N ASN A 611 52.78 31.37 26.83
CA ASN A 611 52.08 31.05 25.59
C ASN A 611 53.02 30.30 24.66
N ASN A 612 52.54 29.23 24.01
CA ASN A 612 53.30 28.42 23.03
C ASN A 612 54.69 27.93 23.53
N GLY A 613 54.84 27.74 24.83
CA GLY A 613 56.09 27.25 25.42
C GLY A 613 56.40 25.80 25.01
N THR A 614 57.67 25.45 25.03
CA THR A 614 58.12 24.07 24.89
C THR A 614 57.92 23.33 26.21
N LEU A 615 57.48 22.07 26.15
CA LEU A 615 57.36 21.22 27.33
C LEU A 615 58.76 21.00 27.92
N VAL A 616 58.95 21.43 29.16
CA VAL A 616 60.22 21.33 29.90
C VAL A 616 60.25 20.05 30.74
N GLN A 617 59.08 19.54 31.14
CA GLN A 617 58.99 18.34 31.97
C GLN A 617 57.62 17.64 31.86
N THR A 618 57.65 16.30 31.71
CA THR A 618 56.49 15.41 31.81
C THR A 618 56.27 14.93 33.26
N PRO A 619 55.06 14.49 33.63
CA PRO A 619 54.75 13.93 34.95
C PRO A 619 55.64 12.70 35.24
N PRO A 620 56.08 12.46 36.49
CA PRO A 620 56.76 11.22 36.84
C PRO A 620 55.80 10.03 36.73
N ASN A 621 56.26 8.88 36.21
CA ASN A 621 55.53 7.61 36.25
C ASN A 621 55.68 6.97 37.64
N GLY A 622 54.60 6.87 38.44
CA GLY A 622 54.61 6.19 39.74
C GLY A 622 53.48 6.63 40.70
N VAL A 623 53.38 5.96 41.87
CA VAL A 623 52.46 6.33 42.96
C VAL A 623 52.87 7.70 43.53
N TYR A 624 51.88 8.58 43.78
CA TYR A 624 52.07 9.96 44.28
C TYR A 624 53.10 10.07 45.41
N THR A 625 54.20 10.79 45.17
CA THR A 625 55.13 11.26 46.21
C THR A 625 55.18 12.79 46.21
N THR A 626 55.23 13.39 47.41
CA THR A 626 55.05 14.83 47.66
C THR A 626 56.32 15.68 47.46
N PHE A 627 57.40 15.11 46.91
CA PHE A 627 58.67 15.83 46.65
C PHE A 627 59.53 15.15 45.56
N TYR A 628 60.22 15.95 44.76
CA TYR A 628 61.35 15.57 43.89
C TYR A 628 62.40 16.70 43.91
N SER A 629 63.70 16.41 43.96
CA SER A 629 64.77 17.44 44.01
C SER A 629 65.85 17.19 42.96
N GLU A 630 66.25 18.25 42.25
CA GLU A 630 67.41 18.30 41.34
C GLU A 630 68.30 19.50 41.68
N ASN A 631 69.62 19.40 41.42
CA ASN A 631 70.63 20.40 41.76
C ASN A 631 71.15 21.09 40.47
N PHE A 632 70.62 22.27 40.16
CA PHE A 632 70.88 23.06 38.94
C PHE A 632 72.32 23.63 38.84
N ASN A 633 73.34 22.77 38.69
CA ASN A 633 74.76 23.19 38.57
C ASN A 633 75.16 23.82 37.21
N GLY A 634 74.23 24.37 36.40
CA GLY A 634 74.54 24.97 35.09
C GLY A 634 73.70 26.21 34.75
N PRO A 635 74.29 27.26 34.11
CA PRO A 635 73.62 28.56 33.85
C PRO A 635 72.59 28.53 32.70
N THR A 636 72.41 27.39 32.04
CA THR A 636 71.39 27.14 31.02
C THR A 636 70.83 25.75 31.23
N ILE A 637 69.50 25.60 31.26
CA ILE A 637 68.85 24.28 31.21
C ILE A 637 69.17 23.69 29.82
N ALA A 638 70.20 22.85 29.75
CA ALA A 638 70.56 22.14 28.53
C ALA A 638 69.41 21.20 28.13
N ALA A 639 69.35 20.83 26.84
CA ALA A 639 68.40 19.83 26.36
C ALA A 639 68.47 18.58 27.25
N GLY A 640 67.41 18.35 28.04
CA GLY A 640 67.32 17.28 29.05
C GLY A 640 67.25 17.72 30.52
N GLY A 641 67.28 19.02 30.86
CA GLY A 641 67.16 19.45 32.27
C GLY A 641 65.70 19.56 32.76
N THR A 642 65.42 18.99 33.93
CA THR A 642 64.09 18.91 34.58
C THR A 642 63.91 19.93 35.70
N LEU A 643 62.69 20.48 35.83
CA LEU A 643 62.27 21.33 36.95
C LEU A 643 61.68 20.45 38.09
N SER A 644 61.51 20.95 39.30
CA SER A 644 60.72 20.23 40.31
C SER A 644 59.93 21.21 41.19
N GLY A 645 58.73 20.78 41.58
CA GLY A 645 57.83 21.52 42.46
C GLY A 645 57.03 20.54 43.33
N SER A 646 56.61 21.01 44.51
CA SER A 646 55.77 20.24 45.43
C SER A 646 54.28 20.46 45.10
N ALA A 647 53.51 19.36 45.03
CA ALA A 647 52.05 19.38 45.00
C ALA A 647 51.52 18.93 46.37
N ASN A 648 50.73 19.77 47.04
CA ASN A 648 49.98 19.40 48.24
C ASN A 648 48.47 19.39 47.91
N LEU A 649 47.77 18.36 48.40
CA LEU A 649 46.32 18.35 48.56
C LEU A 649 46.02 18.95 49.94
N VAL A 650 45.17 19.98 50.00
CA VAL A 650 44.51 20.42 51.25
C VAL A 650 43.07 19.94 51.20
#